data_AF-A0A6L9U4W9-F1
#
_entry.id   AF-A0A6L9U4W9-F1
#
_cell.length_a   1.000
_cell.length_b   1.000
_cell.length_c   1.000
_cell.angle_alpha   90.00
_cell.angle_beta   90.00
_cell.angle_gamma   90.00
#
_symmetry.space_group_name_H-M   'P 1'
#
loop_
_entity.id
_entity.type
_entity.pdbx_description
1 polymer ?
#
loop_
_entity_poly.entity_id
_entity_poly.type
_entity_poly.pdbx_seq_one_letter_code
_entity_poly.pdbx_strand_id
1 'polypeptide(L)'
;MSENTSGRWDFWIDRGGTFTDVVGRDPSGALHARKVLSENPEAYRDAAVHGIRLHLGLGKGEPVPEGAIGEVRMGTTVATNALLERKGERLALVTTKGFRDALRIGYQERKKIFATEIVKPEALYEDVVEIEGRVLADGTVELTLDEKAAETALRDLLAKGYRSLAIVFMHAYKFPAHEAAVARIARSLGFEQVSVSHEVSPLIKLVGRGDTAVIDAYLSPVLGRYIGQVCDELDVERTGARVMFMMSSGGLTAADMFQGKDAILSGPAGGVVGLAKTGEQAGFANVIGFDMGGTSTDVAHFDGEYERAFETEVAGVRVRAPMMLIHTVAAGGGSILHFDGDRFRVGPDSAGAFPGPACYRNGGPLAVTDANVMAGKLLPEFFPSIFGPDQDQPLDVETVRGKFAELAAEIGDGRSPQDVADGFIRIAVANMVEAIKKISVQRGYDVTRYALNCFGGAGGQHACLVADALGMKSILLHPMSGLLSAYGMGLADIRATRQKALGVPLDAAAPAAIAALGSELRGECVPELEAQGVATAEIKTVQRAHIRYAGTDTILAVETTFPDVDDPARLRSQFETLHKRRFGFVAEDKPLVVEAVEIETIGGAAADIAVKLEATGEGEARAARRTSFYSGGESHDAAVVLRQAIEPGQTVTGPAIIIEPNQTIVIEDGWQGQLTLKDHIVLKRIKALPERNAIGTKADPVMLEIFNNLFMSIAEQMGMTLQNTAYSVNIKERLDFSCAVFDAQGNLVANAPHMPVHLGSMDASVATAIRENPIIHPGDVFLINAPYNGGTHLPDLTVCTPVFDDAGQSIRFWVASRGHHADIGGISPGSMSPLATHIEEEGVYIDNFKLLDRGRFCEEELTKLLTGARYPVRTLAQNVNDLKAQVAANEKGVAELKKMIALFGEDVVDAYMGHVQDNAAESVRRVLDRLSDGAFTYEMDQGCKIVVKISIDKDKREATVDFTGTSPQRPDNFNAPQPVTRAAVLYVFRVLVEADIPMNAGCLRPIRIIIPEGTMLTPKYPAAVVAGNVEVSQAVTNCLFGAVEALAAAQGTMNNLTFGNDVYQYYETICSGAPAGPGFNGADAVHTHMTNSRLTDPEILETRFPVVLEDFHIRPHSGGCGKWNAGNGTQRTIRTREKLEFAILSGHRRVAPFGVKGGEAGQTGRNYVRRNDGTIDELIGSAHTVLEAGEAFTVVTPTGGGYGKRDE
;
A
#
# COMPACT_ATOMS: atom_id res chain seq x y z
N MET A 1 40.44 -5.12 22.27
CA MET A 1 40.08 -4.14 23.31
C MET A 1 40.70 -2.82 22.92
N SER A 2 39.96 -1.97 22.21
CA SER A 2 40.30 -0.56 22.07
C SER A 2 39.48 0.18 23.14
N GLU A 3 40.15 0.66 24.18
CA GLU A 3 39.57 1.55 25.19
C GLU A 3 39.16 2.85 24.49
N ASN A 4 37.88 2.98 24.14
CA ASN A 4 37.30 4.27 23.79
C ASN A 4 36.64 4.85 25.05
N THR A 5 37.46 5.24 26.02
CA THR A 5 37.02 5.95 27.23
C THR A 5 36.95 7.44 26.91
N SER A 6 35.89 7.85 26.21
CA SER A 6 35.68 9.26 25.79
C SER A 6 35.56 10.23 26.98
N GLY A 7 35.37 9.73 28.20
CA GLY A 7 35.11 10.54 29.39
C GLY A 7 33.71 11.17 29.41
N ARG A 8 32.83 10.81 28.46
CA ARG A 8 31.51 11.42 28.25
C ARG A 8 30.40 10.37 28.27
N TRP A 9 29.17 10.83 28.47
CA TRP A 9 27.95 10.03 28.28
C TRP A 9 27.48 10.08 26.83
N ASP A 10 27.02 8.95 26.31
CA ASP A 10 26.24 8.89 25.08
C ASP A 10 24.80 8.47 25.40
N PHE A 11 23.82 9.05 24.70
CA PHE A 11 22.41 8.77 24.92
C PHE A 11 21.74 8.29 23.64
N TRP A 12 20.94 7.24 23.73
CA TRP A 12 20.13 6.73 22.63
C TRP A 12 18.66 6.72 23.05
N ILE A 13 17.80 7.34 22.24
CA ILE A 13 16.46 7.72 22.68
C ILE A 13 15.41 7.42 21.64
N ASP A 14 14.41 6.62 22.00
CA ASP A 14 13.20 6.46 21.21
C ASP A 14 12.02 7.16 21.89
N ARG A 15 11.50 8.20 21.22
CA ARG A 15 10.29 8.91 21.69
C ARG A 15 9.05 8.27 21.07
N GLY A 16 8.55 7.23 21.73
CA GLY A 16 7.30 6.54 21.38
C GLY A 16 6.04 7.31 21.78
N GLY A 17 4.86 6.73 21.51
CA GLY A 17 3.56 7.34 21.84
C GLY A 17 3.20 7.31 23.33
N THR A 18 3.50 6.21 24.04
CA THR A 18 3.18 6.06 25.48
C THR A 18 4.38 6.43 26.36
N PHE A 19 5.56 5.92 26.03
CA PHE A 19 6.78 6.10 26.81
C PHE A 19 7.93 6.55 25.92
N THR A 20 8.83 7.33 26.52
CA THR A 20 10.14 7.65 25.95
C THR A 20 11.19 6.78 26.60
N ASP A 21 11.91 6.06 25.77
CA ASP A 21 12.92 5.07 26.14
C ASP A 21 14.30 5.71 26.00
N VAL A 22 15.06 5.78 27.10
CA VAL A 22 16.39 6.39 27.15
C VAL A 22 17.42 5.37 27.58
N VAL A 23 18.42 5.14 26.73
CA VAL A 23 19.60 4.32 27.04
C VAL A 23 20.80 5.25 27.16
N GLY A 24 21.35 5.39 28.36
CA GLY A 24 22.59 6.12 28.61
C GLY A 24 23.79 5.17 28.68
N ARG A 25 24.79 5.38 27.84
CA ARG A 25 26.11 4.77 27.96
C ARG A 25 27.00 5.70 28.78
N ASP A 26 27.42 5.25 29.95
CA ASP A 26 28.28 6.05 30.82
C ASP A 26 29.75 6.08 30.34
N PRO A 27 30.62 6.94 30.91
CA PRO A 27 32.02 7.03 30.52
C PRO A 27 32.85 5.74 30.71
N SER A 28 32.35 4.78 31.50
CA SER A 28 32.98 3.45 31.66
C SER A 28 32.52 2.47 30.57
N GLY A 29 31.51 2.84 29.80
CA GLY A 29 30.90 2.04 28.75
C GLY A 29 29.69 1.22 29.20
N ALA A 30 29.24 1.34 30.46
CA ALA A 30 28.08 0.61 30.95
C ALA A 30 26.77 1.26 30.48
N LEU A 31 25.77 0.42 30.21
CA LEU A 31 24.46 0.85 29.72
C LEU A 31 23.46 0.97 30.88
N HIS A 32 22.75 2.08 30.90
CA HIS A 32 21.72 2.41 31.87
C HIS A 32 20.41 2.67 31.14
N ALA A 33 19.35 1.94 31.47
CA ALA A 33 18.03 2.12 30.88
C ALA A 33 17.15 2.97 31.79
N ARG A 34 16.34 3.86 31.20
CA ARG A 34 15.30 4.61 31.90
C ARG A 34 14.10 4.81 30.98
N LYS A 35 12.90 4.73 31.55
CA LYS A 35 11.62 4.90 30.85
C LYS A 35 10.82 5.99 31.55
N VAL A 36 10.32 6.96 30.78
CA VAL A 36 9.49 8.05 31.27
C VAL A 36 8.25 8.18 30.38
N LEU A 37 7.17 8.81 30.86
CA LEU A 37 5.97 9.02 30.04
C LEU A 37 6.30 9.98 28.88
N SER A 38 5.86 9.67 27.66
CA SER A 38 6.16 10.52 26.50
C SER A 38 5.51 11.90 26.57
N GLU A 39 4.43 12.01 27.31
CA GLU A 39 3.71 13.26 27.55
C GLU A 39 3.32 13.34 29.04
N ASN A 40 3.86 14.34 29.72
CA ASN A 40 3.54 14.68 31.11
C ASN A 40 3.81 16.18 31.35
N PRO A 41 2.96 17.06 30.79
CA PRO A 41 3.22 18.50 30.75
C PRO A 41 3.30 19.15 32.13
N GLU A 42 2.75 18.51 33.17
CA GLU A 42 2.83 18.97 34.55
C GLU A 42 4.24 18.76 35.16
N ALA A 43 4.99 17.76 34.68
CA ALA A 43 6.29 17.38 35.23
C ALA A 43 7.49 17.96 34.44
N TYR A 44 7.48 17.84 33.11
CA TYR A 44 8.58 18.24 32.23
C TYR A 44 8.10 18.69 30.85
N ARG A 45 8.95 19.47 30.16
CA ARG A 45 8.64 20.02 28.83
C ARG A 45 8.96 19.04 27.70
N ASP A 46 10.08 18.32 27.79
CA ASP A 46 10.45 17.25 26.87
C ASP A 46 10.92 16.00 27.65
N ALA A 47 10.41 14.84 27.21
CA ALA A 47 10.66 13.56 27.87
C ALA A 47 12.09 13.04 27.63
N ALA A 48 12.66 13.27 26.44
CA ALA A 48 14.01 12.82 26.08
C ALA A 48 15.06 13.57 26.91
N VAL A 49 14.96 14.90 26.95
CA VAL A 49 15.82 15.75 27.77
C VAL A 49 15.66 15.41 29.24
N HIS A 50 14.42 15.22 29.73
CA HIS A 50 14.20 14.83 31.12
C HIS A 50 14.91 13.51 31.47
N GLY A 51 14.82 12.50 30.61
CA GLY A 51 15.54 11.23 30.79
C GLY A 51 17.06 11.40 30.85
N ILE A 52 17.64 12.22 29.98
CA ILE A 52 19.08 12.57 30.01
C ILE A 52 19.46 13.19 31.36
N ARG A 53 18.69 14.19 31.81
CA ARG A 53 18.94 14.89 33.08
C ARG A 53 18.92 13.94 34.28
N LEU A 54 17.99 12.99 34.26
CA LEU A 54 17.88 11.99 35.30
C LEU A 54 19.08 11.01 35.34
N HIS A 55 19.68 10.67 34.19
CA HIS A 55 20.93 9.90 34.15
C HIS A 55 22.13 10.69 34.67
N LEU A 56 22.17 11.99 34.39
CA LEU A 56 23.22 12.89 34.88
C LEU A 56 23.02 13.31 36.35
N GLY A 57 21.89 12.96 36.98
CA GLY A 57 21.57 13.34 38.35
C GLY A 57 21.21 14.82 38.52
N LEU A 58 20.74 15.48 37.46
CA LEU A 58 20.43 16.91 37.45
C LEU A 58 19.01 17.20 37.94
N GLY A 59 18.88 18.18 38.84
CA GLY A 59 17.59 18.71 39.31
C GLY A 59 16.87 19.57 38.25
N LYS A 60 15.65 20.06 38.50
CA LYS A 60 14.93 20.92 37.55
C LYS A 60 15.65 22.26 37.34
N GLY A 61 15.99 22.59 36.09
CA GLY A 61 16.63 23.87 35.73
C GLY A 61 18.14 23.96 35.91
N GLU A 62 18.80 22.92 36.44
CA GLU A 62 20.27 22.87 36.51
C GLU A 62 20.89 22.78 35.10
N PRO A 63 21.97 23.52 34.79
CA PRO A 63 22.60 23.47 33.48
C PRO A 63 23.28 22.10 33.24
N VAL A 64 23.21 21.60 32.01
CA VAL A 64 23.98 20.41 31.60
C VAL A 64 25.48 20.76 31.62
N PRO A 65 26.35 20.00 32.31
CA PRO A 65 27.77 20.33 32.36
C PRO A 65 28.46 20.27 31.00
N GLU A 66 29.42 21.17 30.76
CA GLU A 66 30.24 21.18 29.55
C GLU A 66 31.02 19.87 29.38
N GLY A 67 31.01 19.31 28.17
CA GLY A 67 31.72 18.08 27.85
C GLY A 67 31.18 16.81 28.53
N ALA A 68 30.07 16.88 29.27
CA ALA A 68 29.46 15.70 29.90
C ALA A 68 28.80 14.76 28.89
N ILE A 69 28.35 15.29 27.76
CA ILE A 69 27.65 14.56 26.71
C ILE A 69 28.54 14.49 25.46
N GLY A 70 28.74 13.28 24.94
CA GLY A 70 29.36 13.03 23.65
C GLY A 70 28.32 13.15 22.55
N GLU A 71 27.45 12.15 22.45
CA GLU A 71 26.44 12.04 21.40
C GLU A 71 25.04 11.72 21.96
N VAL A 72 24.02 12.32 21.35
CA VAL A 72 22.60 12.01 21.56
C VAL A 72 22.04 11.52 20.23
N ARG A 73 21.65 10.25 20.15
CA ARG A 73 21.02 9.64 18.97
C ARG A 73 19.55 9.43 19.27
N MET A 74 18.65 9.93 18.43
CA MET A 74 17.22 9.85 18.73
C MET A 74 16.33 9.57 17.53
N GLY A 75 15.26 8.81 17.76
CA GLY A 75 14.12 8.67 16.86
C GLY A 75 12.91 9.38 17.45
N THR A 76 12.02 9.85 16.57
CA THR A 76 10.86 10.62 17.00
C THR A 76 9.62 10.27 16.20
N THR A 77 8.49 10.20 16.89
CA THR A 77 7.17 10.03 16.27
C THR A 77 6.51 11.36 15.92
N VAL A 78 7.16 12.51 16.19
CA VAL A 78 6.59 13.85 15.99
C VAL A 78 6.10 14.08 14.55
N ALA A 79 6.90 13.75 13.54
CA ALA A 79 6.50 13.89 12.14
C ALA A 79 5.33 12.98 11.77
N THR A 80 5.40 11.70 12.16
CA THR A 80 4.33 10.72 11.91
C THR A 80 3.02 11.15 12.55
N ASN A 81 3.05 11.59 13.81
CA ASN A 81 1.86 12.04 14.53
C ASN A 81 1.32 13.34 13.94
N ALA A 82 2.17 14.31 13.59
CA ALA A 82 1.75 15.54 12.92
C ALA A 82 1.07 15.25 11.58
N LEU A 83 1.55 14.26 10.83
CA LEU A 83 0.93 13.82 9.57
C LEU A 83 -0.43 13.13 9.80
N LEU A 84 -0.52 12.22 10.78
CA LEU A 84 -1.74 11.48 11.12
C LEU A 84 -2.83 12.39 11.69
N GLU A 85 -2.45 13.33 12.56
CA GLU A 85 -3.36 14.27 13.24
C GLU A 85 -3.64 15.54 12.43
N ARG A 86 -3.03 15.69 11.24
CA ARG A 86 -3.10 16.89 10.39
C ARG A 86 -2.67 18.17 11.13
N LYS A 87 -1.58 18.09 11.91
CA LYS A 87 -0.98 19.19 12.68
C LYS A 87 0.38 19.65 12.13
N GLY A 88 0.56 19.61 10.82
CA GLY A 88 1.74 20.17 10.15
C GLY A 88 1.64 21.67 9.88
N GLU A 89 2.65 22.21 9.19
CA GLU A 89 2.71 23.63 8.85
C GLU A 89 1.76 23.98 7.72
N ARG A 90 1.12 25.15 7.82
CA ARG A 90 0.26 25.67 6.76
C ARG A 90 1.10 26.02 5.53
N LEU A 91 0.85 25.36 4.39
CA LEU A 91 1.61 25.55 3.16
C LEU A 91 0.74 25.87 1.93
N ALA A 92 1.40 26.41 0.90
CA ALA A 92 0.87 26.55 -0.45
C ALA A 92 1.71 25.76 -1.46
N LEU A 93 1.06 25.27 -2.51
CA LEU A 93 1.70 24.58 -3.64
C LEU A 93 1.94 25.59 -4.78
N VAL A 94 3.15 25.59 -5.33
CA VAL A 94 3.52 26.36 -6.52
C VAL A 94 3.81 25.38 -7.64
N THR A 95 3.06 25.45 -8.74
CA THR A 95 3.18 24.48 -9.83
C THR A 95 3.12 25.12 -11.22
N THR A 96 3.39 24.33 -12.25
CA THR A 96 3.26 24.75 -13.65
C THR A 96 1.79 25.05 -13.98
N LYS A 97 1.52 26.12 -14.72
CA LYS A 97 0.16 26.42 -15.21
C LYS A 97 -0.45 25.24 -15.98
N GLY A 98 -1.71 24.93 -15.69
CA GLY A 98 -2.46 23.78 -16.20
C GLY A 98 -2.45 22.57 -15.27
N PHE A 99 -1.76 22.64 -14.12
CA PHE A 99 -1.51 21.50 -13.22
C PHE A 99 -1.96 21.77 -11.78
N ARG A 100 -2.77 22.81 -11.53
CA ARG A 100 -3.32 23.16 -10.21
C ARG A 100 -3.81 21.96 -9.41
N ASP A 101 -4.59 21.08 -10.07
CA ASP A 101 -5.27 19.97 -9.41
C ASP A 101 -4.53 18.64 -9.58
N ALA A 102 -3.31 18.63 -10.14
CA ALA A 102 -2.60 17.39 -10.48
C ALA A 102 -2.45 16.45 -9.25
N LEU A 103 -2.06 17.00 -8.09
CA LEU A 103 -1.93 16.21 -6.85
C LEU A 103 -3.29 15.83 -6.25
N ARG A 104 -4.30 16.71 -6.39
CA ARG A 104 -5.67 16.47 -5.91
C ARG A 104 -6.39 15.38 -6.70
N ILE A 105 -6.17 15.33 -8.01
CA ILE A 105 -6.64 14.25 -8.89
C ILE A 105 -5.82 12.98 -8.61
N GLY A 106 -4.51 13.12 -8.45
CA GLY A 106 -3.60 12.00 -8.24
C GLY A 106 -3.61 11.07 -9.45
N TYR A 107 -3.78 9.77 -9.22
CA TYR A 107 -3.96 8.79 -10.30
C TYR A 107 -5.41 8.37 -10.50
N GLN A 108 -6.39 9.21 -10.13
CA GLN A 108 -7.84 9.06 -10.35
C GLN A 108 -8.53 7.79 -9.81
N GLU A 109 -7.81 6.85 -9.20
CA GLU A 109 -8.36 5.61 -8.67
C GLU A 109 -9.03 5.78 -7.29
N ARG A 110 -10.00 4.92 -6.98
CA ARG A 110 -10.54 4.77 -5.62
C ARG A 110 -9.94 3.55 -4.93
N LYS A 111 -9.63 3.69 -3.64
CA LYS A 111 -9.01 2.62 -2.83
C LYS A 111 -9.96 1.47 -2.52
N LYS A 112 -11.22 1.79 -2.19
CA LYS A 112 -12.27 0.81 -1.88
C LYS A 112 -13.27 0.76 -3.04
N ILE A 113 -13.09 -0.19 -3.97
CA ILE A 113 -13.86 -0.22 -5.22
C ILE A 113 -15.38 -0.41 -5.04
N PHE A 114 -15.80 -0.94 -3.89
CA PHE A 114 -17.19 -1.21 -3.52
C PHE A 114 -17.78 -0.19 -2.52
N ALA A 115 -17.04 0.85 -2.13
CA ALA A 115 -17.59 1.87 -1.24
C ALA A 115 -18.66 2.70 -1.96
N THR A 116 -19.78 2.94 -1.28
CA THR A 116 -20.83 3.86 -1.73
C THR A 116 -20.37 5.31 -1.63
N GLU A 117 -19.82 5.69 -0.47
CA GLU A 117 -19.13 6.96 -0.25
C GLU A 117 -17.64 6.82 -0.55
N ILE A 118 -17.16 7.51 -1.58
CA ILE A 118 -15.74 7.55 -1.93
C ILE A 118 -15.09 8.69 -1.15
N VAL A 119 -14.22 8.36 -0.20
CA VAL A 119 -13.44 9.34 0.56
C VAL A 119 -12.05 9.47 -0.04
N LYS A 120 -11.74 10.65 -0.60
CA LYS A 120 -10.38 11.00 -1.04
C LYS A 120 -9.56 11.51 0.15
N PRO A 121 -8.25 11.24 0.21
CA PRO A 121 -7.36 11.86 1.19
C PRO A 121 -7.48 13.39 1.15
N GLU A 122 -7.39 14.03 2.30
CA GLU A 122 -7.32 15.49 2.39
C GLU A 122 -6.00 16.00 1.81
N ALA A 123 -6.04 17.14 1.11
CA ALA A 123 -4.81 17.78 0.63
C ALA A 123 -4.09 18.46 1.80
N LEU A 124 -2.77 18.29 1.88
CA LEU A 124 -1.97 18.94 2.93
C LEU A 124 -1.75 20.44 2.68
N TYR A 125 -1.90 20.88 1.43
CA TYR A 125 -1.79 22.29 1.04
C TYR A 125 -3.17 22.96 0.99
N GLU A 126 -3.22 24.25 1.31
CA GLU A 126 -4.48 25.01 1.36
C GLU A 126 -4.71 25.91 0.15
N ASP A 127 -3.65 26.33 -0.54
CA ASP A 127 -3.73 27.19 -1.74
C ASP A 127 -2.76 26.68 -2.81
N VAL A 128 -3.08 26.98 -4.08
CA VAL A 128 -2.28 26.59 -5.24
C VAL A 128 -2.08 27.78 -6.17
N VAL A 129 -0.82 28.06 -6.46
CA VAL A 129 -0.38 29.07 -7.41
C VAL A 129 0.22 28.39 -8.63
N GLU A 130 -0.26 28.80 -9.79
CA GLU A 130 0.23 28.36 -11.09
C GLU A 130 1.13 29.43 -11.67
N ILE A 131 2.34 29.05 -12.05
CA ILE A 131 3.32 29.93 -12.68
C ILE A 131 3.46 29.58 -14.16
N GLU A 132 3.50 30.62 -14.99
CA GLU A 132 3.76 30.47 -16.42
C GLU A 132 5.24 30.13 -16.68
N GLY A 133 5.42 29.07 -17.47
CA GLY A 133 6.71 28.52 -17.84
C GLY A 133 6.55 27.04 -18.18
N ARG A 134 7.22 26.56 -19.23
CA ARG A 134 7.07 25.18 -19.71
C ARG A 134 8.38 24.64 -20.25
N VAL A 135 8.80 23.50 -19.70
CA VAL A 135 9.89 22.67 -20.22
C VAL A 135 9.27 21.36 -20.72
N LEU A 136 9.72 20.86 -21.87
CA LEU A 136 9.27 19.60 -22.44
C LEU A 136 10.16 18.43 -21.98
N ALA A 137 9.70 17.19 -22.21
CA ALA A 137 10.42 15.97 -21.81
C ALA A 137 11.84 15.83 -22.42
N ASP A 138 12.12 16.53 -23.52
CA ASP A 138 13.43 16.57 -24.18
C ASP A 138 14.32 17.73 -23.71
N GLY A 139 13.84 18.60 -22.81
CA GLY A 139 14.56 19.75 -22.27
C GLY A 139 14.33 21.06 -23.02
N THR A 140 13.52 21.05 -24.08
CA THR A 140 13.14 22.28 -24.78
C THR A 140 12.34 23.19 -23.85
N VAL A 141 12.79 24.43 -23.66
CA VAL A 141 12.03 25.47 -22.96
C VAL A 141 11.03 26.08 -23.95
N GLU A 142 9.79 25.57 -23.93
CA GLU A 142 8.71 26.02 -24.81
C GLU A 142 8.17 27.40 -24.37
N LEU A 143 8.10 27.64 -23.06
CA LEU A 143 7.75 28.93 -22.48
C LEU A 143 8.73 29.26 -21.37
N THR A 144 9.41 30.40 -21.46
CA THR A 144 10.32 30.87 -20.42
C THR A 144 9.55 31.25 -19.16
N LEU A 145 10.13 30.97 -17.99
CA LEU A 145 9.59 31.41 -16.71
C LEU A 145 9.48 32.95 -16.64
N ASP A 146 8.31 33.46 -16.23
CA ASP A 146 8.17 34.87 -15.84
C ASP A 146 8.50 35.04 -14.34
N GLU A 147 9.76 35.38 -14.06
CA GLU A 147 10.24 35.59 -12.68
C GLU A 147 9.50 36.75 -11.96
N LYS A 148 8.99 37.76 -12.67
CA LYS A 148 8.27 38.89 -12.05
C LYS A 148 6.86 38.49 -11.65
N ALA A 149 6.18 37.73 -12.50
CA ALA A 149 4.88 37.16 -12.17
C ALA A 149 5.02 36.18 -11.00
N ALA A 150 6.07 35.34 -11.00
CA ALA A 150 6.38 34.46 -9.88
C ALA A 150 6.63 35.22 -8.58
N GLU A 151 7.45 36.28 -8.61
CA GLU A 151 7.68 37.12 -7.42
C GLU A 151 6.38 37.74 -6.89
N THR A 152 5.52 38.25 -7.78
CA THR A 152 4.23 38.84 -7.40
C THR A 152 3.33 37.81 -6.72
N ALA A 153 3.17 36.63 -7.32
CA ALA A 153 2.33 35.58 -6.78
C ALA A 153 2.85 35.05 -5.43
N LEU A 154 4.18 34.97 -5.26
CA LEU A 154 4.81 34.59 -4.00
C LEU A 154 4.64 35.66 -2.91
N ARG A 155 4.67 36.95 -3.26
CA ARG A 155 4.35 38.05 -2.32
C ARG A 155 2.90 37.98 -1.84
N ASP A 156 1.97 37.64 -2.73
CA ASP A 156 0.56 37.46 -2.36
C ASP A 156 0.36 36.30 -1.38
N LEU A 157 1.10 35.20 -1.56
CA LEU A 157 1.11 34.08 -0.61
C LEU A 157 1.65 34.50 0.78
N LEU A 158 2.75 35.27 0.83
CA LEU A 158 3.26 35.82 2.09
C LEU A 158 2.22 36.71 2.79
N ALA A 159 1.52 37.55 2.02
CA ALA A 159 0.46 38.44 2.52
C ALA A 159 -0.75 37.66 3.05
N LYS A 160 -1.06 36.49 2.48
CA LYS A 160 -2.06 35.53 3.00
C LYS A 160 -1.56 34.73 4.23
N GLY A 161 -0.33 34.96 4.67
CA GLY A 161 0.25 34.35 5.87
C GLY A 161 0.92 33.01 5.64
N TYR A 162 1.14 32.56 4.39
CA TYR A 162 1.92 31.35 4.13
C TYR A 162 3.40 31.60 4.43
N ARG A 163 4.05 30.62 5.08
CA ARG A 163 5.49 30.64 5.38
C ARG A 163 6.24 29.40 4.86
N SER A 164 5.48 28.34 4.53
CA SER A 164 5.98 27.13 3.91
C SER A 164 5.46 26.99 2.47
N LEU A 165 6.33 26.53 1.56
CA LEU A 165 6.00 26.28 0.16
C LEU A 165 6.51 24.92 -0.31
N ALA A 166 5.71 24.26 -1.15
CA ALA A 166 6.16 23.19 -2.03
C ALA A 166 6.19 23.70 -3.48
N ILE A 167 7.31 23.52 -4.19
CA ILE A 167 7.48 23.94 -5.59
C ILE A 167 7.62 22.69 -6.46
N VAL A 168 6.68 22.49 -7.40
CA VAL A 168 6.57 21.26 -8.21
C VAL A 168 6.24 21.57 -9.67
N PHE A 169 7.24 21.54 -10.57
CA PHE A 169 7.08 21.80 -12.00
C PHE A 169 7.28 20.55 -12.85
N MET A 170 6.64 20.53 -14.02
CA MET A 170 6.79 19.47 -15.03
C MET A 170 8.24 19.31 -15.50
N HIS A 171 8.71 18.06 -15.56
CA HIS A 171 10.04 17.61 -15.98
C HIS A 171 11.22 18.15 -15.14
N ALA A 172 10.95 18.77 -13.99
CA ALA A 172 11.97 19.38 -13.14
C ALA A 172 12.97 18.37 -12.56
N TYR A 173 12.59 17.09 -12.44
CA TYR A 173 13.50 16.01 -12.03
C TYR A 173 14.74 15.89 -12.93
N LYS A 174 14.63 16.32 -14.20
CA LYS A 174 15.70 16.32 -15.19
C LYS A 174 16.15 17.73 -15.59
N PHE A 175 15.22 18.69 -15.62
CA PHE A 175 15.47 20.07 -16.05
C PHE A 175 15.04 21.08 -14.97
N PRO A 176 15.86 21.26 -13.90
CA PRO A 176 15.43 21.93 -12.68
C PRO A 176 15.43 23.48 -12.74
N ALA A 177 15.88 24.08 -13.84
CA ALA A 177 16.20 25.51 -13.90
C ALA A 177 15.04 26.44 -13.48
N HIS A 178 13.80 26.12 -13.87
CA HIS A 178 12.64 26.92 -13.48
C HIS A 178 12.30 26.78 -11.99
N GLU A 179 12.33 25.57 -11.43
CA GLU A 179 12.12 25.38 -9.99
C GLU A 179 13.19 26.09 -9.17
N ALA A 180 14.46 25.99 -9.58
CA ALA A 180 15.58 26.64 -8.91
C ALA A 180 15.43 28.18 -8.90
N ALA A 181 14.95 28.77 -10.00
CA ALA A 181 14.68 30.20 -10.07
C ALA A 181 13.55 30.63 -9.11
N VAL A 182 12.42 29.91 -9.10
CA VAL A 182 11.30 30.20 -8.17
C VAL A 182 11.72 30.00 -6.72
N ALA A 183 12.48 28.95 -6.41
CA ALA A 183 13.00 28.69 -5.07
C ALA A 183 13.92 29.82 -4.58
N ARG A 184 14.79 30.34 -5.46
CA ARG A 184 15.64 31.51 -5.16
C ARG A 184 14.80 32.74 -4.83
N ILE A 185 13.73 33.01 -5.58
CA ILE A 185 12.82 34.14 -5.33
C ILE A 185 12.08 33.94 -4.01
N ALA A 186 11.53 32.74 -3.75
CA ALA A 186 10.85 32.45 -2.49
C ALA A 186 11.78 32.65 -1.27
N ARG A 187 13.00 32.11 -1.34
CA ARG A 187 14.01 32.28 -0.28
C ARG A 187 14.38 33.76 -0.08
N SER A 188 14.51 34.56 -1.14
CA SER A 188 14.83 35.99 -1.02
C SER A 188 13.69 36.84 -0.48
N LEU A 189 12.43 36.42 -0.67
CA LEU A 189 11.25 37.06 -0.11
C LEU A 189 11.03 36.74 1.38
N GLY A 190 11.75 35.76 1.94
CA GLY A 190 11.69 35.41 3.35
C GLY A 190 10.70 34.30 3.71
N PHE A 191 10.39 33.38 2.78
CA PHE A 191 9.74 32.12 3.16
C PHE A 191 10.65 31.31 4.09
N GLU A 192 10.10 30.79 5.18
CA GLU A 192 10.85 30.06 6.21
C GLU A 192 11.17 28.63 5.76
N GLN A 193 10.26 28.01 5.00
CA GLN A 193 10.44 26.67 4.44
C GLN A 193 10.12 26.68 2.94
N VAL A 194 11.04 26.15 2.13
CA VAL A 194 10.87 26.00 0.68
C VAL A 194 11.36 24.61 0.27
N SER A 195 10.42 23.69 0.07
CA SER A 195 10.70 22.33 -0.40
C SER A 195 10.52 22.26 -1.91
N VAL A 196 11.61 21.95 -2.63
CA VAL A 196 11.65 21.98 -4.09
C VAL A 196 11.68 20.55 -4.62
N SER A 197 10.80 20.23 -5.56
CA SER A 197 10.52 18.84 -5.92
C SER A 197 11.74 18.09 -6.48
N HIS A 198 12.56 18.75 -7.32
CA HIS A 198 13.81 18.14 -7.82
C HIS A 198 14.91 17.99 -6.76
N GLU A 199 14.88 18.78 -5.67
CA GLU A 199 15.84 18.65 -4.55
C GLU A 199 15.42 17.51 -3.62
N VAL A 200 14.11 17.39 -3.36
CA VAL A 200 13.54 16.45 -2.38
C VAL A 200 13.39 15.02 -2.94
N SER A 201 12.98 14.88 -4.21
CA SER A 201 12.80 13.58 -4.88
C SER A 201 13.15 13.69 -6.37
N PRO A 202 14.43 13.56 -6.77
CA PRO A 202 14.93 13.78 -8.14
C PRO A 202 14.59 12.66 -9.13
N LEU A 203 13.35 12.14 -9.09
CA LEU A 203 12.88 11.05 -9.93
C LEU A 203 11.66 11.46 -10.76
N ILE A 204 11.54 10.87 -11.95
CA ILE A 204 10.39 11.05 -12.87
C ILE A 204 9.08 10.64 -12.20
N LYS A 205 7.95 11.25 -12.57
CA LYS A 205 6.56 11.16 -12.08
C LYS A 205 6.16 12.37 -11.24
N LEU A 206 5.38 13.28 -11.84
CA LEU A 206 4.94 14.53 -11.23
C LEU A 206 4.18 14.30 -9.93
N VAL A 207 3.24 13.34 -9.90
CA VAL A 207 2.34 13.13 -8.76
C VAL A 207 3.11 12.65 -7.54
N GLY A 208 3.87 11.55 -7.68
CA GLY A 208 4.65 11.00 -6.56
C GLY A 208 5.76 11.95 -6.08
N ARG A 209 6.42 12.67 -7.00
CA ARG A 209 7.42 13.68 -6.66
C ARG A 209 6.79 14.87 -5.93
N GLY A 210 5.64 15.34 -6.42
CA GLY A 210 4.93 16.47 -5.84
C GLY A 210 4.39 16.20 -4.44
N ASP A 211 3.78 15.03 -4.21
CA ASP A 211 3.30 14.66 -2.87
C ASP A 211 4.46 14.57 -1.87
N THR A 212 5.62 14.08 -2.29
CA THR A 212 6.82 14.02 -1.44
C THR A 212 7.31 15.42 -1.06
N ALA A 213 7.34 16.36 -2.01
CA ALA A 213 7.71 17.76 -1.73
C ALA A 213 6.72 18.47 -0.82
N VAL A 214 5.42 18.19 -0.98
CA VAL A 214 4.35 18.71 -0.11
C VAL A 214 4.49 18.19 1.33
N ILE A 215 4.73 16.89 1.50
CA ILE A 215 4.95 16.28 2.81
C ILE A 215 6.16 16.90 3.50
N ASP A 216 7.25 17.09 2.76
CA ASP A 216 8.45 17.70 3.30
C ASP A 216 8.20 19.14 3.77
N ALA A 217 7.53 19.97 2.96
CA ALA A 217 7.14 21.33 3.32
C ALA A 217 6.19 21.38 4.52
N TYR A 218 5.32 20.38 4.67
CA TYR A 218 4.35 20.27 5.74
C TYR A 218 5.01 19.90 7.09
N LEU A 219 6.01 19.00 7.07
CA LEU A 219 6.57 18.38 8.27
C LEU A 219 7.89 19.01 8.73
N SER A 220 8.74 19.49 7.82
CA SER A 220 10.06 20.06 8.15
C SER A 220 9.99 21.19 9.20
N PRO A 221 9.03 22.15 9.15
CA PRO A 221 8.93 23.19 10.18
C PRO A 221 8.56 22.67 11.57
N VAL A 222 7.70 21.63 11.65
CA VAL A 222 7.33 20.97 12.91
C VAL A 222 8.56 20.31 13.53
N LEU A 223 9.33 19.61 12.71
CA LEU A 223 10.58 18.99 13.13
C LEU A 223 11.60 20.04 13.57
N GLY A 224 11.79 21.11 12.79
CA GLY A 224 12.72 22.19 13.14
C GLY A 224 12.43 22.80 14.51
N ARG A 225 11.15 23.03 14.85
CA ARG A 225 10.75 23.49 16.20
C ARG A 225 11.10 22.49 17.30
N TYR A 226 10.85 21.20 17.06
CA TYR A 226 11.16 20.14 18.02
C TYR A 226 12.68 20.01 18.24
N ILE A 227 13.45 19.99 17.15
CA ILE A 227 14.91 19.94 17.17
C ILE A 227 15.47 21.16 17.93
N GLY A 228 14.99 22.36 17.60
CA GLY A 228 15.37 23.59 18.30
C GLY A 228 15.13 23.50 19.80
N GLN A 229 13.96 23.01 20.23
CA GLN A 229 13.68 22.81 21.65
C GLN A 229 14.67 21.86 22.34
N VAL A 230 14.98 20.72 21.73
CA VAL A 230 15.93 19.74 22.29
C VAL A 230 17.34 20.36 22.37
N CYS A 231 17.77 21.03 21.31
CA CYS A 231 19.08 21.69 21.27
C CYS A 231 19.21 22.81 22.30
N ASP A 232 18.15 23.61 22.49
CA ASP A 232 18.10 24.69 23.48
C ASP A 232 18.14 24.14 24.92
N GLU A 233 17.37 23.10 25.22
CA GLU A 233 17.33 22.52 26.57
C GLU A 233 18.62 21.75 26.94
N LEU A 234 19.33 21.22 25.94
CA LEU A 234 20.66 20.63 26.11
C LEU A 234 21.79 21.66 26.03
N ASP A 235 21.49 22.91 25.66
CA ASP A 235 22.47 23.99 25.48
C ASP A 235 23.64 23.52 24.58
N VAL A 236 23.30 23.02 23.39
CA VAL A 236 24.24 22.37 22.45
C VAL A 236 25.40 23.29 22.09
N GLU A 237 25.17 24.59 21.93
CA GLU A 237 26.21 25.58 21.62
C GLU A 237 27.31 25.61 22.69
N ARG A 238 26.93 25.57 23.98
CA ARG A 238 27.89 25.57 25.08
C ARG A 238 28.44 24.17 25.38
N THR A 239 27.59 23.15 25.36
CA THR A 239 27.97 21.79 25.76
C THR A 239 28.79 21.05 24.71
N GLY A 240 28.64 21.43 23.44
CA GLY A 240 29.24 20.72 22.30
C GLY A 240 28.63 19.33 22.07
N ALA A 241 27.45 19.06 22.63
CA ALA A 241 26.77 17.78 22.48
C ALA A 241 26.36 17.56 21.02
N ARG A 242 26.67 16.39 20.48
CA ARG A 242 26.30 16.06 19.11
C ARG A 242 24.90 15.44 19.09
N VAL A 243 23.94 16.06 18.40
CA VAL A 243 22.56 15.56 18.31
C VAL A 243 22.28 14.99 16.91
N MET A 244 21.88 13.72 16.88
CA MET A 244 21.67 12.92 15.67
C MET A 244 20.26 12.34 15.66
N PHE A 245 19.61 12.32 14.50
CA PHE A 245 18.27 11.81 14.31
C PHE A 245 18.26 10.57 13.41
N MET A 246 17.44 9.59 13.79
CA MET A 246 17.14 8.41 12.97
C MET A 246 16.30 8.83 11.76
N MET A 247 16.69 8.36 10.59
CA MET A 247 15.91 8.48 9.36
C MET A 247 15.09 7.22 9.11
N SER A 248 13.98 7.35 8.38
CA SER A 248 13.13 6.25 7.95
C SER A 248 13.87 5.17 7.16
N SER A 249 15.00 5.51 6.55
CA SER A 249 15.87 4.60 5.79
C SER A 249 16.74 3.69 6.66
N GLY A 250 16.80 3.94 7.98
CA GLY A 250 17.58 3.20 8.98
C GLY A 250 18.98 3.73 9.27
N GLY A 251 19.34 4.90 8.74
CA GLY A 251 20.59 5.61 9.06
C GLY A 251 20.36 6.81 9.97
N LEU A 252 21.43 7.29 10.60
CA LEU A 252 21.43 8.55 11.36
C LEU A 252 21.86 9.73 10.47
N THR A 253 21.33 10.91 10.76
CA THR A 253 21.75 12.20 10.21
C THR A 253 21.80 13.27 11.30
N ALA A 254 22.57 14.34 11.11
CA ALA A 254 22.63 15.45 12.05
C ALA A 254 21.31 16.23 12.09
N ALA A 255 21.07 16.87 13.24
CA ALA A 255 19.85 17.64 13.52
C ALA A 255 19.52 18.72 12.48
N ASP A 256 20.52 19.41 11.94
CA ASP A 256 20.37 20.45 10.93
C ASP A 256 20.11 19.92 9.50
N MET A 257 20.34 18.62 9.28
CA MET A 257 20.11 17.94 8.01
C MET A 257 18.85 17.06 8.01
N PHE A 258 18.12 16.98 9.13
CA PHE A 258 16.95 16.13 9.27
C PHE A 258 15.70 16.77 8.66
N GLN A 259 15.14 16.14 7.62
CA GLN A 259 14.01 16.65 6.85
C GLN A 259 12.70 15.90 7.11
N GLY A 260 11.58 16.57 6.83
CA GLY A 260 10.23 16.04 7.00
C GLY A 260 9.99 14.70 6.33
N LYS A 261 10.45 14.54 5.08
CA LYS A 261 10.31 13.29 4.33
C LYS A 261 11.05 12.10 4.93
N ASP A 262 12.14 12.35 5.68
CA ASP A 262 13.02 11.31 6.23
C ASP A 262 12.66 10.95 7.67
N ALA A 263 11.68 11.62 8.27
CA ALA A 263 11.31 11.44 9.67
C ALA A 263 10.13 10.49 9.89
N ILE A 264 9.38 10.18 8.84
CA ILE A 264 8.15 9.38 8.89
C ILE A 264 8.50 7.94 9.27
N LEU A 265 7.97 7.43 10.39
CA LEU A 265 8.33 6.12 10.95
C LEU A 265 9.82 5.97 11.35
N SER A 266 10.51 7.08 11.69
CA SER A 266 11.90 7.04 12.14
C SER A 266 12.13 6.29 13.47
N GLY A 267 11.20 6.37 14.43
CA GLY A 267 11.27 5.59 15.68
C GLY A 267 11.31 4.08 15.43
N PRO A 268 10.27 3.52 14.78
CA PRO A 268 10.23 2.10 14.38
C PRO A 268 11.43 1.67 13.54
N ALA A 269 12.00 2.57 12.73
CA ALA A 269 13.21 2.30 11.98
C ALA A 269 14.40 1.94 12.90
N GLY A 270 14.56 2.61 14.04
CA GLY A 270 15.51 2.22 15.07
C GLY A 270 15.28 0.79 15.59
N GLY A 271 14.02 0.40 15.76
CA GLY A 271 13.62 -0.97 16.09
C GLY A 271 14.06 -2.00 15.05
N VAL A 272 13.99 -1.66 13.76
CA VAL A 272 14.48 -2.52 12.66
C VAL A 272 15.99 -2.66 12.63
N VAL A 273 16.73 -1.60 12.96
CA VAL A 273 18.18 -1.73 13.16
C VAL A 273 18.48 -2.61 14.37
N GLY A 274 17.78 -2.38 15.48
CA GLY A 274 17.90 -3.16 16.71
C GLY A 274 17.63 -4.65 16.49
N LEU A 275 16.54 -5.01 15.82
CA LEU A 275 16.18 -6.40 15.57
C LEU A 275 17.19 -7.12 14.67
N ALA A 276 17.72 -6.43 13.65
CA ALA A 276 18.68 -7.02 12.72
C ALA A 276 20.01 -7.28 13.43
N LYS A 277 20.55 -6.26 14.10
CA LYS A 277 21.85 -6.35 14.78
C LYS A 277 21.82 -7.33 15.96
N THR A 278 20.76 -7.33 16.75
CA THR A 278 20.63 -8.29 17.86
C THR A 278 20.37 -9.72 17.37
N GLY A 279 19.62 -9.89 16.28
CA GLY A 279 19.45 -11.18 15.61
C GLY A 279 20.78 -11.77 15.13
N GLU A 280 21.56 -10.99 14.39
CA GLU A 280 22.91 -11.35 13.93
C GLU A 280 23.82 -11.72 15.11
N GLN A 281 23.82 -10.90 16.17
CA GLN A 281 24.57 -11.18 17.40
C GLN A 281 24.12 -12.48 18.06
N ALA A 282 22.83 -12.80 18.06
CA ALA A 282 22.28 -14.03 18.62
C ALA A 282 22.49 -15.28 17.72
N GLY A 283 23.02 -15.11 16.51
CA GLY A 283 23.22 -16.19 15.54
C GLY A 283 21.99 -16.52 14.69
N PHE A 284 21.00 -15.63 14.65
CA PHE A 284 19.84 -15.73 13.76
C PHE A 284 20.03 -14.78 12.57
N ALA A 285 20.32 -15.33 11.39
CA ALA A 285 20.40 -14.55 10.16
C ALA A 285 19.02 -14.08 9.66
N ASN A 286 17.96 -14.77 10.08
CA ASN A 286 16.61 -14.63 9.57
C ASN A 286 15.65 -14.40 10.74
N VAL A 287 15.10 -13.19 10.84
CA VAL A 287 14.23 -12.80 11.96
C VAL A 287 12.96 -12.08 11.48
N ILE A 288 11.88 -12.31 12.21
CA ILE A 288 10.65 -11.51 12.13
C ILE A 288 10.62 -10.60 13.34
N GLY A 289 10.62 -9.29 13.10
CA GLY A 289 10.43 -8.27 14.11
C GLY A 289 9.01 -8.21 14.62
N PHE A 290 8.86 -8.16 15.94
CA PHE A 290 7.60 -7.97 16.63
C PHE A 290 7.79 -6.97 17.76
N ASP A 291 7.55 -5.69 17.46
CA ASP A 291 7.59 -4.58 18.43
C ASP A 291 6.18 -4.30 18.93
N MET A 292 5.86 -4.64 20.18
CA MET A 292 4.56 -4.29 20.74
C MET A 292 4.71 -3.24 21.84
N GLY A 293 4.23 -2.04 21.55
CA GLY A 293 4.17 -0.90 22.47
C GLY A 293 2.82 -0.76 23.18
N GLY A 294 2.57 0.44 23.71
CA GLY A 294 1.29 0.79 24.32
C GLY A 294 0.19 1.13 23.30
N THR A 295 0.53 1.67 22.14
CA THR A 295 -0.48 2.13 21.15
C THR A 295 -0.64 1.20 19.96
N SER A 296 0.45 0.57 19.54
CA SER A 296 0.56 -0.15 18.28
C SER A 296 1.54 -1.32 18.38
N THR A 297 1.51 -2.15 17.35
CA THR A 297 2.55 -3.14 17.07
C THR A 297 3.18 -2.86 15.72
N ASP A 298 4.50 -2.80 15.67
CA ASP A 298 5.29 -2.66 14.45
C ASP A 298 5.95 -4.00 14.10
N VAL A 299 5.79 -4.43 12.85
CA VAL A 299 6.38 -5.69 12.37
C VAL A 299 7.28 -5.45 11.17
N ALA A 300 8.40 -6.17 11.12
CA ALA A 300 9.39 -6.08 10.05
C ALA A 300 10.00 -7.46 9.73
N HIS A 301 10.53 -7.61 8.52
CA HIS A 301 11.21 -8.83 8.07
C HIS A 301 12.68 -8.53 7.78
N PHE A 302 13.58 -9.41 8.21
CA PHE A 302 15.01 -9.33 7.93
C PHE A 302 15.57 -10.71 7.56
N ASP A 303 16.25 -10.78 6.42
CA ASP A 303 16.89 -11.98 5.85
C ASP A 303 18.29 -11.61 5.31
N GLY A 304 19.13 -11.06 6.18
CA GLY A 304 20.48 -10.60 5.87
C GLY A 304 20.60 -9.21 5.22
N GLU A 305 19.51 -8.62 4.75
CA GLU A 305 19.43 -7.23 4.26
C GLU A 305 18.15 -6.52 4.75
N TYR A 306 18.21 -5.20 4.88
CA TYR A 306 17.03 -4.40 5.23
C TYR A 306 16.08 -4.32 4.03
N GLU A 307 14.83 -4.74 4.21
CA GLU A 307 13.79 -4.48 3.22
C GLU A 307 13.40 -3.00 3.21
N ARG A 308 13.41 -2.39 2.03
CA ARG A 308 13.03 -0.99 1.83
C ARG A 308 11.92 -0.87 0.79
N ALA A 309 11.01 0.07 1.03
CA ALA A 309 10.03 0.53 0.06
C ALA A 309 10.43 1.94 -0.42
N PHE A 310 10.30 2.17 -1.73
CA PHE A 310 10.66 3.44 -2.37
C PHE A 310 9.45 4.32 -2.67
N GLU A 311 8.26 3.72 -2.70
CA GLU A 311 6.98 4.41 -2.81
C GLU A 311 6.06 3.77 -1.78
N THR A 312 5.62 4.56 -0.81
CA THR A 312 4.67 4.14 0.22
C THR A 312 3.54 5.15 0.33
N GLU A 313 2.50 4.77 1.07
CA GLU A 313 1.43 5.68 1.41
C GLU A 313 1.27 5.70 2.93
N VAL A 314 1.33 6.90 3.50
CA VAL A 314 1.18 7.13 4.95
C VAL A 314 0.11 8.19 5.16
N ALA A 315 -0.87 7.91 6.03
CA ALA A 315 -2.04 8.78 6.26
C ALA A 315 -2.78 9.18 4.96
N GLY A 316 -2.80 8.29 3.96
CA GLY A 316 -3.41 8.54 2.66
C GLY A 316 -2.60 9.42 1.71
N VAL A 317 -1.39 9.84 2.08
CA VAL A 317 -0.51 10.67 1.23
C VAL A 317 0.64 9.80 0.71
N ARG A 318 0.97 9.94 -0.57
CA ARG A 318 2.02 9.16 -1.25
C ARG A 318 3.39 9.77 -0.92
N VAL A 319 4.35 8.93 -0.57
CA VAL A 319 5.73 9.32 -0.26
C VAL A 319 6.66 8.52 -1.13
N ARG A 320 7.54 9.21 -1.85
CA ARG A 320 8.58 8.61 -2.67
C ARG A 320 9.98 8.89 -2.11
N ALA A 321 10.24 8.26 -0.97
CA ALA A 321 11.52 8.29 -0.27
C ALA A 321 11.87 6.87 0.20
N PRO A 322 13.16 6.48 0.27
CA PRO A 322 13.56 5.19 0.81
C PRO A 322 13.16 5.06 2.28
N MET A 323 12.29 4.12 2.58
CA MET A 323 11.85 3.81 3.94
C MET A 323 12.06 2.33 4.22
N MET A 324 12.49 1.98 5.42
CA MET A 324 12.42 0.60 5.86
C MET A 324 10.98 0.15 5.86
N LEU A 325 10.78 -1.06 5.35
CA LEU A 325 9.46 -1.60 5.23
C LEU A 325 8.98 -2.09 6.59
N ILE A 326 8.12 -1.28 7.19
CA ILE A 326 7.52 -1.53 8.49
C ILE A 326 6.01 -1.58 8.29
N HIS A 327 5.37 -2.59 8.85
CA HIS A 327 3.92 -2.65 8.89
C HIS A 327 3.44 -2.43 10.32
N THR A 328 2.66 -1.37 10.52
CA THR A 328 2.10 -1.01 11.82
C THR A 328 0.63 -1.45 11.89
N VAL A 329 0.24 -2.07 12.99
CA VAL A 329 -1.14 -2.38 13.33
C VAL A 329 -1.54 -1.69 14.64
N ALA A 330 -2.79 -1.22 14.72
CA ALA A 330 -3.36 -0.58 15.91
C ALA A 330 -3.75 -1.62 16.99
N ALA A 331 -2.77 -2.42 17.39
CA ALA A 331 -2.87 -3.41 18.46
C ALA A 331 -1.67 -3.22 19.40
N GLY A 332 -1.87 -2.62 20.56
CA GLY A 332 -0.86 -2.41 21.60
C GLY A 332 -1.46 -2.64 22.99
N GLY A 333 -0.66 -2.47 24.05
CA GLY A 333 -1.14 -2.66 25.43
C GLY A 333 -2.33 -1.77 25.80
N GLY A 334 -2.40 -0.56 25.27
CA GLY A 334 -3.46 0.42 25.46
C GLY A 334 -4.62 0.30 24.46
N SER A 335 -4.64 -0.66 23.54
CA SER A 335 -5.78 -0.84 22.63
C SER A 335 -7.04 -1.15 23.43
N ILE A 336 -8.10 -0.38 23.16
CA ILE A 336 -9.33 -0.40 23.96
C ILE A 336 -10.14 -1.68 23.66
N LEU A 337 -10.73 -2.25 24.70
CA LEU A 337 -11.57 -3.45 24.62
C LEU A 337 -13.02 -3.03 24.41
N HIS A 338 -13.64 -3.48 23.32
CA HIS A 338 -15.01 -3.16 22.94
C HIS A 338 -15.90 -4.40 22.95
N PHE A 339 -17.12 -4.23 23.43
CA PHE A 339 -18.22 -5.18 23.30
C PHE A 339 -19.46 -4.42 22.82
N ASP A 340 -20.12 -4.91 21.78
CA ASP A 340 -21.29 -4.25 21.15
C ASP A 340 -22.61 -5.05 21.28
N GLY A 341 -22.63 -6.01 22.22
CA GLY A 341 -23.76 -6.91 22.46
C GLY A 341 -23.62 -8.27 21.76
N ASP A 342 -22.89 -8.34 20.64
CA ASP A 342 -22.71 -9.58 19.86
C ASP A 342 -21.24 -9.98 19.66
N ARG A 343 -20.30 -9.02 19.62
CA ARG A 343 -18.90 -9.26 19.23
C ARG A 343 -17.90 -8.57 20.15
N PHE A 344 -16.77 -9.25 20.38
CA PHE A 344 -15.58 -8.66 20.98
C PHE A 344 -14.71 -8.01 19.91
N ARG A 345 -14.18 -6.82 20.20
CA ARG A 345 -13.21 -6.11 19.37
C ARG A 345 -12.10 -5.49 20.22
N VAL A 346 -10.90 -5.40 19.66
CA VAL A 346 -9.74 -4.75 20.29
C VAL A 346 -9.25 -3.65 19.36
N GLY A 347 -9.24 -2.40 19.85
CA GLY A 347 -8.90 -1.22 19.07
C GLY A 347 -9.92 -0.89 17.97
N PRO A 348 -9.55 -0.03 16.99
CA PRO A 348 -8.20 0.52 16.73
C PRO A 348 -7.80 1.68 17.66
N ASP A 349 -8.75 2.23 18.40
CA ASP A 349 -8.54 3.26 19.40
C ASP A 349 -7.67 2.77 20.56
N SER A 350 -6.88 3.70 21.11
CA SER A 350 -5.93 3.43 22.19
C SER A 350 -6.15 4.41 23.34
N ALA A 351 -6.02 3.90 24.56
CA ALA A 351 -6.04 4.72 25.77
C ALA A 351 -4.74 5.54 25.97
N GLY A 352 -3.68 5.28 25.19
CA GLY A 352 -2.42 6.02 25.25
C GLY A 352 -1.72 5.92 26.61
N ALA A 353 -0.95 6.96 26.96
CA ALA A 353 -0.38 7.14 28.31
C ALA A 353 -1.35 7.88 29.25
N PHE A 354 -2.19 8.76 28.71
CA PHE A 354 -3.16 9.55 29.46
C PHE A 354 -4.49 9.62 28.69
N PRO A 355 -5.63 9.22 29.27
CA PRO A 355 -5.77 8.68 30.64
C PRO A 355 -5.16 7.27 30.82
N GLY A 356 -4.72 6.60 29.74
CA GLY A 356 -4.13 5.26 29.81
C GLY A 356 -5.14 4.14 30.13
N PRO A 357 -4.70 2.88 30.18
CA PRO A 357 -5.52 1.75 30.65
C PRO A 357 -6.17 2.00 32.02
N ALA A 358 -7.24 1.29 32.34
CA ALA A 358 -7.97 1.47 33.60
C ALA A 358 -7.05 1.30 34.83
N CYS A 359 -6.09 0.38 34.76
CA CYS A 359 -5.08 0.16 35.79
C CYS A 359 -4.11 1.33 36.04
N TYR A 360 -4.06 2.37 35.18
CA TYR A 360 -3.13 3.51 35.33
C TYR A 360 -3.62 4.60 36.30
N ARG A 361 -4.81 4.43 36.90
CA ARG A 361 -5.40 5.32 37.93
C ARG A 361 -5.83 6.72 37.46
N ASN A 362 -5.93 6.96 36.13
CA ASN A 362 -6.40 8.23 35.57
C ASN A 362 -7.80 8.15 34.93
N GLY A 363 -8.62 7.17 35.30
CA GLY A 363 -10.01 7.05 34.85
C GLY A 363 -10.20 6.46 33.44
N GLY A 364 -9.18 5.81 32.88
CA GLY A 364 -9.23 5.25 31.52
C GLY A 364 -10.09 3.99 31.33
N PRO A 365 -10.34 3.58 30.07
CA PRO A 365 -11.15 2.41 29.70
C PRO A 365 -10.39 1.08 29.90
N LEU A 366 -11.10 -0.06 29.78
CA LEU A 366 -10.44 -1.37 29.71
C LEU A 366 -9.60 -1.47 28.43
N ALA A 367 -8.35 -1.91 28.55
CA ALA A 367 -7.41 -2.13 27.47
C ALA A 367 -6.71 -3.51 27.55
N VAL A 368 -5.91 -3.87 26.54
CA VAL A 368 -5.15 -5.14 26.51
C VAL A 368 -4.26 -5.34 27.74
N THR A 369 -3.65 -4.27 28.26
CA THR A 369 -2.88 -4.29 29.51
C THR A 369 -3.76 -4.68 30.70
N ASP A 370 -5.00 -4.19 30.77
CA ASP A 370 -5.94 -4.58 31.82
C ASP A 370 -6.34 -6.06 31.67
N ALA A 371 -6.46 -6.58 30.45
CA ALA A 371 -6.68 -8.01 30.23
C ALA A 371 -5.52 -8.87 30.75
N ASN A 372 -4.26 -8.45 30.53
CA ASN A 372 -3.09 -9.14 31.09
C ASN A 372 -3.02 -9.05 32.62
N VAL A 373 -3.44 -7.93 33.22
CA VAL A 373 -3.58 -7.80 34.69
C VAL A 373 -4.67 -8.73 35.21
N MET A 374 -5.84 -8.77 34.57
CA MET A 374 -6.96 -9.64 34.94
C MET A 374 -6.60 -11.13 34.82
N ALA A 375 -5.85 -11.49 33.77
CA ALA A 375 -5.34 -12.83 33.53
C ALA A 375 -4.17 -13.22 34.45
N GLY A 376 -3.62 -12.30 35.27
CA GLY A 376 -2.47 -12.57 36.13
C GLY A 376 -1.13 -12.72 35.38
N LYS A 377 -1.08 -12.32 34.10
CA LYS A 377 0.14 -12.29 33.28
C LYS A 377 1.02 -11.08 33.58
N LEU A 378 0.42 -10.01 34.13
CA LEU A 378 1.13 -8.85 34.68
C LEU A 378 0.95 -8.78 36.20
N LEU A 379 2.05 -8.58 36.92
CA LEU A 379 2.12 -8.56 38.38
C LEU A 379 2.39 -7.12 38.86
N PRO A 380 1.40 -6.41 39.47
CA PRO A 380 1.51 -5.00 39.83
C PRO A 380 2.72 -4.64 40.70
N GLU A 381 3.12 -5.52 41.61
CA GLU A 381 4.22 -5.31 42.54
C GLU A 381 5.61 -5.31 41.88
N PHE A 382 5.70 -5.81 40.64
CA PHE A 382 6.92 -5.80 39.83
C PHE A 382 6.85 -4.77 38.70
N PHE A 383 5.75 -4.04 38.58
CA PHE A 383 5.61 -2.95 37.64
C PHE A 383 6.11 -1.64 38.27
N PRO A 384 6.77 -0.74 37.51
CA PRO A 384 7.18 0.57 38.04
C PRO A 384 6.01 1.31 38.70
N SER A 385 6.22 1.75 39.94
CA SER A 385 5.22 2.53 40.68
C SER A 385 5.31 3.99 40.24
N ILE A 386 4.77 4.30 39.06
CA ILE A 386 4.82 5.61 38.41
C ILE A 386 3.42 6.19 38.14
N PHE A 387 2.39 5.61 38.75
CA PHE A 387 0.99 5.97 38.54
C PHE A 387 0.41 6.77 39.70
N GLY A 388 -0.79 7.31 39.48
CA GLY A 388 -1.46 8.18 40.43
C GLY A 388 -0.91 9.62 40.45
N PRO A 389 -1.51 10.51 41.24
CA PRO A 389 -1.18 11.95 41.24
C PRO A 389 0.28 12.26 41.57
N ASP A 390 0.89 11.48 42.47
CA ASP A 390 2.26 11.69 42.96
C ASP A 390 3.31 10.83 42.21
N GLN A 391 2.90 10.06 41.19
CA GLN A 391 3.75 9.16 40.38
C GLN A 391 4.56 8.15 41.20
N ASP A 392 3.93 7.56 42.23
CA ASP A 392 4.55 6.62 43.16
C ASP A 392 3.69 5.37 43.44
N GLN A 393 2.59 5.17 42.71
CA GLN A 393 1.63 4.08 42.95
C GLN A 393 1.74 2.95 41.92
N PRO A 394 1.44 1.69 42.30
CA PRO A 394 1.40 0.55 41.38
C PRO A 394 0.08 0.49 40.58
N LEU A 395 0.00 -0.42 39.60
CA LEU A 395 -1.21 -0.70 38.82
C LEU A 395 -2.44 -1.00 39.70
N ASP A 396 -3.61 -0.51 39.30
CA ASP A 396 -4.88 -0.71 40.03
C ASP A 396 -5.62 -1.99 39.63
N VAL A 397 -5.36 -3.08 40.36
CA VAL A 397 -6.00 -4.39 40.11
C VAL A 397 -7.49 -4.39 40.44
N GLU A 398 -7.89 -3.68 41.49
CA GLU A 398 -9.28 -3.73 41.96
C GLU A 398 -10.22 -3.03 40.97
N THR A 399 -9.77 -1.93 40.37
CA THR A 399 -10.49 -1.27 39.28
C THR A 399 -10.64 -2.20 38.07
N VAL A 400 -9.58 -2.91 37.69
CA VAL A 400 -9.62 -3.88 36.57
C VAL A 400 -10.60 -5.00 36.84
N ARG A 401 -10.55 -5.62 38.03
CA ARG A 401 -11.47 -6.70 38.43
C ARG A 401 -12.91 -6.24 38.43
N GLY A 402 -13.20 -5.06 38.96
CA GLY A 402 -14.54 -4.46 38.96
C GLY A 402 -15.09 -4.32 37.54
N LYS A 403 -14.31 -3.70 36.64
CA LYS A 403 -14.74 -3.47 35.25
C LYS A 403 -14.93 -4.77 34.45
N PHE A 404 -14.07 -5.78 34.62
CA PHE A 404 -14.29 -7.07 33.95
C PHE A 404 -15.47 -7.86 34.53
N ALA A 405 -15.77 -7.70 35.82
CA ALA A 405 -16.97 -8.28 36.42
C ALA A 405 -18.25 -7.64 35.88
N GLU A 406 -18.25 -6.31 35.71
CA GLU A 406 -19.33 -5.57 35.05
C GLU A 406 -19.51 -6.04 33.59
N LEU A 407 -18.42 -6.13 32.83
CA LEU A 407 -18.45 -6.57 31.44
C LEU A 407 -18.91 -8.04 31.29
N ALA A 408 -18.46 -8.94 32.17
CA ALA A 408 -18.94 -10.32 32.17
C ALA A 408 -20.44 -10.42 32.48
N ALA A 409 -20.95 -9.56 33.39
CA ALA A 409 -22.38 -9.48 33.68
C ALA A 409 -23.18 -8.91 32.50
N GLU A 410 -22.63 -7.95 31.76
CA GLU A 410 -23.22 -7.39 30.54
C GLU A 410 -23.34 -8.45 29.42
N ILE A 411 -22.30 -9.27 29.22
CA ILE A 411 -22.29 -10.34 28.21
C ILE A 411 -23.34 -11.42 28.53
N GLY A 412 -23.49 -11.78 29.80
CA GLY A 412 -24.63 -12.59 30.28
C GLY A 412 -24.65 -14.07 29.84
N ASP A 413 -23.58 -14.61 29.27
CA ASP A 413 -23.52 -15.98 28.73
C ASP A 413 -22.81 -17.01 29.64
N GLY A 414 -22.44 -16.59 30.85
CA GLY A 414 -21.85 -17.44 31.88
C GLY A 414 -20.32 -17.51 31.86
N ARG A 415 -19.64 -16.79 30.97
CA ARG A 415 -18.17 -16.64 31.00
C ARG A 415 -17.70 -15.90 32.25
N SER A 416 -16.57 -16.32 32.82
CA SER A 416 -15.95 -15.62 33.94
C SER A 416 -15.25 -14.34 33.47
N PRO A 417 -14.97 -13.38 34.37
CA PRO A 417 -14.15 -12.21 34.04
C PRO A 417 -12.78 -12.57 33.43
N GLN A 418 -12.17 -13.69 33.85
CA GLN A 418 -10.92 -14.21 33.28
C GLN A 418 -11.10 -14.77 31.87
N ASP A 419 -12.20 -15.47 31.59
CA ASP A 419 -12.53 -15.95 30.24
C ASP A 419 -12.68 -14.80 29.25
N VAL A 420 -13.35 -13.72 29.69
CA VAL A 420 -13.55 -12.51 28.89
C VAL A 420 -12.20 -11.86 28.58
N ALA A 421 -11.33 -11.73 29.58
CA ALA A 421 -9.97 -11.19 29.40
C ALA A 421 -9.11 -12.06 28.44
N ASP A 422 -9.10 -13.38 28.60
CA ASP A 422 -8.39 -14.31 27.70
C ASP A 422 -8.93 -14.21 26.26
N GLY A 423 -10.25 -14.06 26.10
CA GLY A 423 -10.89 -13.82 24.80
C GLY A 423 -10.36 -12.57 24.09
N PHE A 424 -10.25 -11.45 24.80
CA PHE A 424 -9.66 -10.22 24.25
C PHE A 424 -8.17 -10.38 23.92
N ILE A 425 -7.40 -11.10 24.74
CA ILE A 425 -5.98 -11.39 24.44
C ILE A 425 -5.87 -12.20 23.14
N ARG A 426 -6.72 -13.21 22.92
CA ARG A 426 -6.72 -14.00 21.67
C ARG A 426 -7.03 -13.14 20.44
N ILE A 427 -7.95 -12.19 20.56
CA ILE A 427 -8.29 -11.25 19.47
C ILE A 427 -7.12 -10.31 19.18
N ALA A 428 -6.48 -9.77 20.21
CA ALA A 428 -5.27 -8.97 20.04
C ALA A 428 -4.16 -9.77 19.33
N VAL A 429 -3.93 -11.02 19.75
CA VAL A 429 -2.97 -11.94 19.10
C VAL A 429 -3.34 -12.19 17.64
N ALA A 430 -4.62 -12.43 17.33
CA ALA A 430 -5.06 -12.62 15.94
C ALA A 430 -4.77 -11.40 15.06
N ASN A 431 -5.03 -10.18 15.56
CA ASN A 431 -4.72 -8.94 14.85
C ASN A 431 -3.21 -8.80 14.58
N MET A 432 -2.36 -9.12 15.56
CA MET A 432 -0.90 -9.07 15.42
C MET A 432 -0.37 -10.14 14.45
N VAL A 433 -0.93 -11.35 14.48
CA VAL A 433 -0.59 -12.45 13.56
C VAL A 433 -0.91 -12.08 12.11
N GLU A 434 -2.02 -11.41 11.87
CA GLU A 434 -2.38 -10.95 10.51
C GLU A 434 -1.39 -9.91 9.99
N ALA A 435 -0.95 -8.98 10.84
CA ALA A 435 0.09 -8.02 10.51
C ALA A 435 1.41 -8.72 10.13
N ILE A 436 1.84 -9.72 10.89
CA ILE A 436 3.04 -10.51 10.58
C ILE A 436 2.87 -11.26 9.26
N LYS A 437 1.72 -11.92 9.02
CA LYS A 437 1.48 -12.64 7.75
C LYS A 437 1.60 -11.72 6.54
N LYS A 438 1.15 -10.47 6.64
CA LYS A 438 1.21 -9.48 5.55
C LYS A 438 2.63 -9.14 5.10
N ILE A 439 3.58 -9.07 6.04
CA ILE A 439 4.98 -8.81 5.71
C ILE A 439 5.79 -10.09 5.45
N SER A 440 5.21 -11.27 5.68
CA SER A 440 5.92 -12.55 5.63
C SER A 440 5.29 -13.56 4.68
N VAL A 441 4.27 -14.28 5.14
CA VAL A 441 3.57 -15.36 4.40
C VAL A 441 2.96 -14.85 3.10
N GLN A 442 2.31 -13.68 3.11
CA GLN A 442 1.73 -13.05 1.92
C GLN A 442 2.80 -12.58 0.92
N ARG A 443 4.09 -12.70 1.26
CA ARG A 443 5.22 -12.44 0.37
C ARG A 443 5.99 -13.70 0.00
N GLY A 444 5.52 -14.86 0.48
CA GLY A 444 6.08 -16.17 0.17
C GLY A 444 7.20 -16.64 1.08
N TYR A 445 7.44 -15.98 2.22
CA TYR A 445 8.42 -16.40 3.21
C TYR A 445 7.88 -17.51 4.13
N ASP A 446 8.69 -18.55 4.35
CA ASP A 446 8.40 -19.62 5.32
C ASP A 446 8.86 -19.19 6.73
N VAL A 447 7.97 -18.51 7.46
CA VAL A 447 8.24 -17.98 8.81
C VAL A 447 8.62 -19.04 9.84
N THR A 448 8.33 -20.33 9.59
CA THR A 448 8.65 -21.40 10.54
C THR A 448 10.17 -21.62 10.71
N ARG A 449 10.97 -21.10 9.77
CA ARG A 449 12.44 -21.11 9.80
C ARG A 449 13.07 -19.90 10.49
N TYR A 450 12.26 -18.90 10.83
CA TYR A 450 12.70 -17.64 11.39
C TYR A 450 12.62 -17.68 12.92
N ALA A 451 13.42 -16.85 13.58
CA ALA A 451 13.17 -16.52 14.99
C ALA A 451 12.25 -15.29 15.06
N LEU A 452 11.28 -15.31 15.97
CA LEU A 452 10.49 -14.14 16.31
C LEU A 452 11.34 -13.26 17.23
N ASN A 453 11.90 -12.16 16.70
CA ASN A 453 12.63 -11.19 17.51
C ASN A 453 11.61 -10.23 18.14
N CYS A 454 11.34 -10.46 19.42
CA CYS A 454 10.28 -9.82 20.16
C CYS A 454 10.84 -8.67 20.99
N PHE A 455 10.21 -7.50 20.87
CA PHE A 455 10.60 -6.29 21.58
C PHE A 455 9.39 -5.37 21.81
N GLY A 456 9.65 -4.21 22.42
CA GLY A 456 8.61 -3.33 22.94
C GLY A 456 8.15 -3.76 24.34
N GLY A 457 7.64 -2.82 25.13
CA GLY A 457 7.30 -3.05 26.54
C GLY A 457 6.20 -4.11 26.77
N ALA A 458 5.38 -4.40 25.76
CA ALA A 458 4.32 -5.40 25.81
C ALA A 458 4.62 -6.66 24.99
N GLY A 459 5.68 -6.68 24.17
CA GLY A 459 5.96 -7.81 23.27
C GLY A 459 6.13 -9.13 24.01
N GLY A 460 6.96 -9.16 25.05
CA GLY A 460 7.23 -10.35 25.85
C GLY A 460 5.99 -10.98 26.51
N GLN A 461 4.89 -10.22 26.64
CA GLN A 461 3.64 -10.68 27.22
C GLN A 461 2.83 -11.56 26.26
N HIS A 462 3.06 -11.41 24.95
CA HIS A 462 2.28 -12.08 23.89
C HIS A 462 3.13 -12.96 22.96
N ALA A 463 4.46 -12.91 23.07
CA ALA A 463 5.40 -13.55 22.15
C ALA A 463 5.13 -15.04 21.91
N CYS A 464 4.90 -15.83 22.96
CA CYS A 464 4.62 -17.26 22.86
C CYS A 464 3.33 -17.54 22.07
N LEU A 465 2.25 -16.80 22.35
CA LEU A 465 0.96 -16.95 21.68
C LEU A 465 1.03 -16.57 20.20
N VAL A 466 1.75 -15.49 19.87
CA VAL A 466 2.00 -15.06 18.49
C VAL A 466 2.83 -16.10 17.74
N ALA A 467 3.92 -16.59 18.33
CA ALA A 467 4.78 -17.61 17.74
C ALA A 467 4.02 -18.92 17.50
N ASP A 468 3.21 -19.38 18.47
CA ASP A 468 2.39 -20.59 18.33
C ASP A 468 1.34 -20.44 17.20
N ALA A 469 0.69 -19.27 17.08
CA ALA A 469 -0.27 -19.00 16.01
C ALA A 469 0.37 -19.00 14.61
N LEU A 470 1.65 -18.62 14.51
CA LEU A 470 2.45 -18.61 13.28
C LEU A 470 3.23 -19.91 13.03
N GLY A 471 3.23 -20.85 13.98
CA GLY A 471 4.01 -22.10 13.89
C GLY A 471 5.53 -21.90 14.02
N MET A 472 5.97 -20.78 14.59
CA MET A 472 7.38 -20.48 14.83
C MET A 472 7.88 -21.22 16.07
N LYS A 473 9.14 -21.67 16.05
CA LYS A 473 9.71 -22.54 17.10
C LYS A 473 10.69 -21.85 18.03
N SER A 474 11.09 -20.63 17.69
CA SER A 474 12.13 -19.87 18.37
C SER A 474 11.70 -18.41 18.55
N ILE A 475 11.91 -17.87 19.74
CA ILE A 475 11.71 -16.45 20.05
C ILE A 475 13.02 -15.91 20.62
N LEU A 476 13.43 -14.73 20.17
CA LEU A 476 14.58 -14.00 20.68
C LEU A 476 14.09 -12.77 21.45
N LEU A 477 14.58 -12.62 22.69
CA LEU A 477 14.35 -11.46 23.54
C LEU A 477 15.70 -10.94 24.04
N HIS A 478 16.11 -9.77 23.55
CA HIS A 478 17.30 -9.06 24.02
C HIS A 478 17.05 -8.48 25.43
N PRO A 479 18.06 -8.32 26.31
CA PRO A 479 17.88 -7.74 27.66
C PRO A 479 17.37 -6.29 27.62
N MET A 480 17.64 -5.58 26.52
CA MET A 480 17.06 -4.26 26.23
C MET A 480 15.82 -4.32 25.35
N SER A 481 15.12 -5.45 25.22
CA SER A 481 14.02 -5.55 24.25
C SER A 481 12.86 -4.57 24.54
N GLY A 482 12.63 -4.21 25.81
CA GLY A 482 11.69 -3.16 26.18
C GLY A 482 12.09 -1.73 25.75
N LEU A 483 13.33 -1.53 25.27
CA LEU A 483 13.90 -0.28 24.74
C LEU A 483 14.68 -0.54 23.43
N LEU A 484 14.33 -1.57 22.67
CA LEU A 484 15.17 -2.05 21.56
C LEU A 484 15.33 -1.00 20.46
N SER A 485 14.30 -0.19 20.22
CA SER A 485 14.34 0.89 19.25
C SER A 485 15.41 1.92 19.59
N ALA A 486 15.48 2.36 20.85
CA ALA A 486 16.53 3.24 21.36
C ALA A 486 17.91 2.56 21.25
N TYR A 487 18.03 1.29 21.65
CA TYR A 487 19.27 0.54 21.51
C TYR A 487 19.73 0.41 20.05
N GLY A 488 18.80 0.17 19.12
CA GLY A 488 19.04 0.10 17.69
C GLY A 488 19.55 1.42 17.10
N MET A 489 19.13 2.56 17.63
CA MET A 489 19.71 3.87 17.28
C MET A 489 21.18 3.97 17.69
N GLY A 490 21.54 3.43 18.86
CA GLY A 490 22.93 3.28 19.29
C GLY A 490 23.78 2.42 18.34
N LEU A 491 23.14 1.42 17.71
CA LEU A 491 23.78 0.51 16.76
C LEU A 491 23.71 0.99 15.29
N ALA A 492 23.07 2.12 15.03
CA ALA A 492 22.91 2.62 13.67
C ALA A 492 24.17 3.35 13.17
N ASP A 493 24.42 3.20 11.88
CA ASP A 493 25.45 3.95 11.17
C ASP A 493 24.92 5.32 10.74
N ILE A 494 25.82 6.28 10.53
CA ILE A 494 25.52 7.51 9.81
C ILE A 494 25.53 7.19 8.32
N ARG A 495 24.51 7.65 7.61
CA ARG A 495 24.36 7.38 6.18
C ARG A 495 24.02 8.66 5.44
N ALA A 496 24.65 8.86 4.29
CA ALA A 496 24.18 9.79 3.28
C ALA A 496 23.89 9.01 2.00
N THR A 497 22.78 9.32 1.36
CA THR A 497 22.41 8.71 0.09
C THR A 497 22.05 9.80 -0.91
N ARG A 498 22.55 9.68 -2.13
CA ARG A 498 22.14 10.49 -3.27
C ARG A 498 21.82 9.59 -4.42
N GLN A 499 20.76 9.95 -5.13
CA GLN A 499 20.30 9.24 -6.31
C GLN A 499 19.95 10.24 -7.39
N LYS A 500 20.29 9.94 -8.63
CA LYS A 500 19.97 10.78 -9.78
C LYS A 500 19.67 9.94 -11.01
N ALA A 501 18.65 10.35 -11.77
CA ALA A 501 18.29 9.70 -13.02
C ALA A 501 19.41 9.85 -14.06
N LEU A 502 19.69 8.77 -14.79
CA LEU A 502 20.70 8.73 -15.87
C LEU A 502 20.03 8.42 -17.22
N GLY A 503 19.23 7.36 -17.29
CA GLY A 503 18.40 7.02 -18.45
C GLY A 503 19.18 6.67 -19.73
N VAL A 504 20.21 5.83 -19.63
CA VAL A 504 21.05 5.41 -20.79
C VAL A 504 20.98 3.90 -21.04
N PRO A 505 21.11 3.42 -22.30
CA PRO A 505 21.24 1.98 -22.58
C PRO A 505 22.44 1.36 -21.86
N LEU A 506 22.36 0.09 -21.44
CA LEU A 506 23.48 -0.66 -20.88
C LEU A 506 24.37 -1.21 -22.02
N ASP A 507 25.13 -0.31 -22.65
CA ASP A 507 26.08 -0.59 -23.73
C ASP A 507 27.53 -0.28 -23.31
N ALA A 508 28.48 -0.30 -24.25
CA ALA A 508 29.89 -0.04 -23.99
C ALA A 508 30.19 1.36 -23.40
N ALA A 509 29.30 2.35 -23.57
CA ALA A 509 29.45 3.68 -23.00
C ALA A 509 28.85 3.80 -21.58
N ALA A 510 27.93 2.90 -21.21
CA ALA A 510 27.24 2.92 -19.92
C ALA A 510 28.19 2.91 -18.70
N PRO A 511 29.24 2.07 -18.64
CA PRO A 511 30.24 2.12 -17.56
C PRO A 511 30.80 3.52 -17.27
N ALA A 512 31.18 4.25 -18.33
CA ALA A 512 31.75 5.58 -18.19
C ALA A 512 30.72 6.61 -17.70
N ALA A 513 29.47 6.51 -18.19
CA ALA A 513 28.37 7.37 -17.75
C ALA A 513 28.00 7.11 -16.27
N ILE A 514 27.94 5.84 -15.85
CA ILE A 514 27.69 5.46 -14.45
C ILE A 514 28.82 5.98 -13.56
N ALA A 515 30.08 5.80 -13.97
CA ALA A 515 31.23 6.26 -13.19
C ALA A 515 31.29 7.79 -13.06
N ALA A 516 30.98 8.53 -14.14
CA ALA A 516 30.93 9.99 -14.11
C ALA A 516 29.86 10.51 -13.13
N LEU A 517 28.63 10.01 -13.25
CA LEU A 517 27.55 10.39 -12.34
C LEU A 517 27.80 9.90 -10.90
N GLY A 518 28.34 8.69 -10.73
CA GLY A 518 28.74 8.18 -9.43
C GLY A 518 29.80 9.04 -8.76
N SER A 519 30.77 9.56 -9.51
CA SER A 519 31.78 10.49 -9.00
C SER A 519 31.20 11.83 -8.59
N GLU A 520 30.24 12.37 -9.34
CA GLU A 520 29.49 13.58 -8.99
C GLU A 520 28.74 13.39 -7.65
N LEU A 521 27.90 12.35 -7.57
CA LEU A 521 27.11 12.05 -6.37
C LEU A 521 28.00 11.73 -5.15
N ARG A 522 29.13 11.06 -5.36
CA ARG A 522 30.12 10.81 -4.30
C ARG A 522 30.75 12.10 -3.79
N GLY A 523 30.99 13.07 -4.68
CA GLY A 523 31.46 14.40 -4.34
C GLY A 523 30.49 15.20 -3.47
N GLU A 524 29.22 14.79 -3.41
CA GLU A 524 28.21 15.34 -2.49
C GLU A 524 28.13 14.54 -1.19
N CYS A 525 28.04 13.20 -1.28
CA CYS A 525 27.81 12.32 -0.12
C CYS A 525 29.01 12.22 0.86
N VAL A 526 30.25 12.28 0.37
CA VAL A 526 31.44 12.16 1.24
C VAL A 526 31.61 13.40 2.12
N PRO A 527 31.61 14.63 1.58
CA PRO A 527 31.68 15.84 2.39
C PRO A 527 30.55 15.95 3.43
N GLU A 528 29.36 15.42 3.14
CA GLU A 528 28.23 15.38 4.08
C GLU A 528 28.54 14.53 5.32
N LEU A 529 29.21 13.37 5.17
CA LEU A 529 29.64 12.57 6.32
C LEU A 529 30.81 13.21 7.06
N GLU A 530 31.73 13.87 6.34
CA GLU A 530 32.84 14.60 6.96
C GLU A 530 32.35 15.78 7.80
N ALA A 531 31.34 16.52 7.30
CA ALA A 531 30.68 17.59 8.05
C ALA A 531 29.98 17.07 9.32
N GLN A 532 29.58 15.79 9.31
CA GLN A 532 29.05 15.07 10.47
C GLN A 532 30.17 14.42 11.32
N GLY A 533 31.43 14.82 11.17
CA GLY A 533 32.53 14.36 12.02
C GLY A 533 32.96 12.91 11.80
N VAL A 534 32.60 12.29 10.67
CA VAL A 534 33.12 10.97 10.28
C VAL A 534 34.47 11.13 9.59
N ALA A 535 35.50 10.44 10.07
CA ALA A 535 36.81 10.47 9.43
C ALA A 535 36.73 9.82 8.04
N THR A 536 37.34 10.44 7.02
CA THR A 536 37.31 9.95 5.62
C THR A 536 37.75 8.48 5.49
N ALA A 537 38.70 8.04 6.31
CA ALA A 537 39.21 6.66 6.32
C ALA A 537 38.19 5.62 6.84
N GLU A 538 37.16 6.06 7.57
CA GLU A 538 36.08 5.23 8.09
C GLU A 538 34.84 5.21 7.19
N ILE A 539 34.82 6.05 6.13
CA ILE A 539 33.70 6.14 5.20
C ILE A 539 33.78 5.00 4.19
N LYS A 540 32.79 4.10 4.24
CA LYS A 540 32.54 3.12 3.18
C LYS A 540 31.60 3.74 2.16
N THR A 541 31.94 3.67 0.87
CA THR A 541 31.06 4.05 -0.24
C THR A 541 30.53 2.79 -0.92
N VAL A 542 29.22 2.73 -1.15
CA VAL A 542 28.56 1.73 -1.99
C VAL A 542 27.91 2.45 -3.17
N GLN A 543 28.19 1.99 -4.39
CA GLN A 543 27.59 2.53 -5.61
C GLN A 543 26.68 1.48 -6.23
N ARG A 544 25.48 1.88 -6.65
CA ARG A 544 24.52 0.99 -7.32
C ARG A 544 24.03 1.61 -8.62
N ALA A 545 23.99 0.80 -9.67
CA ALA A 545 23.28 1.11 -10.90
C ALA A 545 21.88 0.51 -10.83
N HIS A 546 20.88 1.35 -11.06
CA HIS A 546 19.48 0.95 -11.10
C HIS A 546 19.13 0.51 -12.52
N ILE A 547 19.09 -0.80 -12.75
CA ILE A 547 18.98 -1.40 -14.09
C ILE A 547 17.60 -1.99 -14.30
N ARG A 548 17.07 -1.89 -15.52
CA ARG A 548 15.81 -2.49 -15.95
C ARG A 548 15.89 -2.98 -17.40
N TYR A 549 14.96 -3.84 -17.81
CA TYR A 549 14.73 -4.10 -19.23
C TYR A 549 14.16 -2.86 -19.91
N ALA A 550 14.62 -2.57 -21.13
CA ALA A 550 14.07 -1.48 -21.93
C ALA A 550 12.55 -1.65 -22.08
N GLY A 551 11.80 -0.58 -21.80
CA GLY A 551 10.33 -0.57 -21.78
C GLY A 551 9.67 -1.10 -20.50
N THR A 552 10.39 -1.76 -19.58
CA THR A 552 9.86 -2.14 -18.24
C THR A 552 10.21 -1.09 -17.18
N ASP A 553 9.57 -1.09 -16.00
CA ASP A 553 9.80 -0.14 -14.86
C ASP A 553 10.30 -0.89 -13.63
N THR A 554 10.45 -2.22 -13.76
CA THR A 554 11.09 -3.03 -12.74
C THR A 554 12.57 -2.76 -12.77
N ILE A 555 12.97 -1.97 -11.79
CA ILE A 555 14.33 -1.57 -11.54
C ILE A 555 14.89 -2.49 -10.46
N LEU A 556 16.06 -3.06 -10.71
CA LEU A 556 16.84 -3.77 -9.73
C LEU A 556 18.16 -3.04 -9.53
N ALA A 557 18.52 -2.81 -8.27
CA ALA A 557 19.79 -2.20 -7.91
C ALA A 557 20.90 -3.24 -8.05
N VAL A 558 21.88 -2.95 -8.89
CA VAL A 558 23.08 -3.76 -9.11
C VAL A 558 24.26 -3.00 -8.55
N GLU A 559 24.95 -3.57 -7.55
CA GLU A 559 26.14 -2.97 -6.98
C GLU A 559 27.27 -2.91 -8.03
N THR A 560 27.93 -1.75 -8.13
CA THR A 560 28.95 -1.51 -9.14
C THR A 560 30.32 -1.20 -8.54
N THR A 561 31.37 -1.68 -9.20
CA THR A 561 32.79 -1.56 -8.86
C THR A 561 33.60 -1.11 -10.09
N PHE A 562 33.61 0.20 -10.35
CA PHE A 562 34.39 0.84 -11.43
C PHE A 562 35.69 1.46 -10.91
N PRO A 563 36.77 1.51 -11.73
CA PRO A 563 36.92 0.95 -13.08
C PRO A 563 37.38 -0.52 -13.11
N ASP A 564 37.55 -1.16 -11.94
CA ASP A 564 38.38 -2.36 -11.81
C ASP A 564 37.75 -3.66 -12.34
N VAL A 565 36.42 -3.80 -12.32
CA VAL A 565 35.74 -5.10 -12.58
C VAL A 565 34.54 -5.00 -13.52
N ASP A 566 33.89 -3.84 -13.61
CA ASP A 566 32.56 -3.77 -14.22
C ASP A 566 32.55 -3.43 -15.71
N ASP A 567 31.85 -4.28 -16.46
CA ASP A 567 31.48 -4.09 -17.86
C ASP A 567 29.97 -4.35 -18.06
N PRO A 568 29.40 -4.06 -19.25
CA PRO A 568 27.98 -4.28 -19.51
C PRO A 568 27.53 -5.74 -19.35
N ALA A 569 28.41 -6.71 -19.61
CA ALA A 569 28.09 -8.14 -19.54
C ALA A 569 27.95 -8.62 -18.09
N ARG A 570 28.85 -8.19 -17.20
CA ARG A 570 28.76 -8.48 -15.75
C ARG A 570 27.50 -7.88 -15.15
N LEU A 571 27.22 -6.60 -15.44
CA LEU A 571 26.03 -5.91 -14.92
C LEU A 571 24.74 -6.58 -15.40
N ARG A 572 24.68 -6.99 -16.67
CA ARG A 572 23.57 -7.80 -17.20
C ARG A 572 23.39 -9.10 -16.43
N SER A 573 24.45 -9.89 -16.28
CA SER A 573 24.38 -11.20 -15.61
C SER A 573 23.90 -11.08 -14.16
N GLN A 574 24.37 -10.07 -13.43
CA GLN A 574 23.93 -9.82 -12.06
C GLN A 574 22.47 -9.35 -12.00
N PHE A 575 22.07 -8.43 -12.90
CA PHE A 575 20.67 -8.02 -13.05
C PHE A 575 19.76 -9.23 -13.34
N GLU A 576 20.13 -10.08 -14.29
CA GLU A 576 19.37 -11.27 -14.70
C GLU A 576 19.26 -12.30 -13.58
N THR A 577 20.32 -12.48 -12.78
CA THR A 577 20.29 -13.33 -11.59
C THR A 577 19.30 -12.81 -10.55
N LEU A 578 19.34 -11.50 -10.25
CA LEU A 578 18.40 -10.86 -9.32
C LEU A 578 16.96 -10.92 -9.87
N HIS A 579 16.78 -10.70 -11.18
CA HIS A 579 15.49 -10.73 -11.85
C HIS A 579 14.89 -12.14 -11.81
N LYS A 580 15.69 -13.18 -12.12
CA LYS A 580 15.24 -14.58 -12.04
C LYS A 580 14.90 -14.99 -10.62
N ARG A 581 15.68 -14.56 -9.62
CA ARG A 581 15.38 -14.81 -8.20
C ARG A 581 14.06 -14.19 -7.78
N ARG A 582 13.77 -12.97 -8.25
CA ARG A 582 12.59 -12.19 -7.83
C ARG A 582 11.32 -12.55 -8.61
N PHE A 583 11.43 -12.86 -9.91
CA PHE A 583 10.29 -13.01 -10.82
C PHE A 583 10.22 -14.39 -11.52
N GLY A 584 11.22 -15.25 -11.35
CA GLY A 584 11.25 -16.61 -11.91
C GLY A 584 11.73 -16.73 -13.36
N PHE A 585 11.97 -15.63 -14.07
CA PHE A 585 12.40 -15.64 -15.49
C PHE A 585 13.41 -14.53 -15.81
N VAL A 586 13.99 -14.59 -17.02
CA VAL A 586 14.83 -13.56 -17.65
C VAL A 586 14.38 -13.34 -19.10
N ALA A 587 14.59 -12.14 -19.64
CA ALA A 587 14.34 -11.83 -21.05
C ALA A 587 15.69 -11.70 -21.79
N GLU A 588 16.19 -12.84 -22.29
CA GLU A 588 17.56 -12.99 -22.82
C GLU A 588 17.87 -11.97 -23.95
N ASP A 589 16.93 -11.73 -24.86
CA ASP A 589 17.15 -10.86 -26.02
C ASP A 589 16.85 -9.37 -25.79
N LYS A 590 16.44 -8.97 -24.58
CA LYS A 590 16.03 -7.58 -24.34
C LYS A 590 17.20 -6.66 -24.00
N PRO A 591 17.27 -5.46 -24.59
CA PRO A 591 18.18 -4.42 -24.14
C PRO A 591 17.90 -4.03 -22.69
N LEU A 592 18.95 -3.65 -21.96
CA LEU A 592 18.86 -3.12 -20.60
C LEU A 592 19.08 -1.61 -20.62
N VAL A 593 18.50 -0.90 -19.66
CA VAL A 593 18.64 0.54 -19.45
C VAL A 593 19.10 0.77 -18.02
N VAL A 594 20.08 1.64 -17.85
CA VAL A 594 20.49 2.19 -16.56
C VAL A 594 19.61 3.41 -16.28
N GLU A 595 18.61 3.23 -15.44
CA GLU A 595 17.62 4.27 -15.14
C GLU A 595 18.21 5.36 -14.25
N ALA A 596 18.96 4.97 -13.21
CA ALA A 596 19.53 5.89 -12.23
C ALA A 596 20.85 5.34 -11.65
N VAL A 597 21.60 6.22 -11.00
CA VAL A 597 22.76 5.87 -10.19
C VAL A 597 22.49 6.32 -8.76
N GLU A 598 22.85 5.46 -7.81
CA GLU A 598 22.76 5.70 -6.37
C GLU A 598 24.15 5.58 -5.74
N ILE A 599 24.49 6.53 -4.87
CA ILE A 599 25.64 6.48 -3.98
C ILE A 599 25.13 6.48 -2.54
N GLU A 600 25.54 5.48 -1.77
CA GLU A 600 25.35 5.39 -0.32
C GLU A 600 26.73 5.46 0.35
N THR A 601 26.97 6.47 1.18
CA THR A 601 28.14 6.55 2.05
C THR A 601 27.73 6.22 3.48
N ILE A 602 28.54 5.40 4.16
CA ILE A 602 28.25 4.82 5.48
C ILE A 602 29.48 5.03 6.37
N GLY A 603 29.30 5.50 7.60
CA GLY A 603 30.38 5.63 8.57
C GLY A 603 29.93 6.11 9.95
N GLY A 604 30.87 6.54 10.80
CA GLY A 604 30.58 7.10 12.12
C GLY A 604 30.33 6.07 13.22
N ALA A 605 30.92 4.87 13.07
CA ALA A 605 30.92 3.71 13.97
C ALA A 605 29.66 3.54 14.86
N ALA A 606 28.83 2.54 14.53
CA ALA A 606 27.89 1.94 15.47
C ALA A 606 28.57 1.63 16.81
N ALA A 607 27.86 1.82 17.93
CA ALA A 607 28.43 1.50 19.24
C ALA A 607 28.84 0.01 19.30
N ASP A 608 30.14 -0.25 19.53
CA ASP A 608 30.60 -1.62 19.81
C ASP A 608 30.23 -1.98 21.25
N ILE A 609 29.27 -2.91 21.39
CA ILE A 609 28.71 -3.35 22.67
C ILE A 609 29.02 -4.84 22.80
N ALA A 610 30.23 -5.14 23.26
CA ALA A 610 30.69 -6.51 23.46
C ALA A 610 30.23 -7.05 24.82
N VAL A 611 29.09 -7.74 24.85
CA VAL A 611 28.66 -8.54 26.01
C VAL A 611 29.06 -9.99 25.79
N LYS A 612 29.96 -10.50 26.63
CA LYS A 612 30.31 -11.92 26.66
C LYS A 612 30.38 -12.39 28.10
N LEU A 613 29.36 -13.12 28.52
CA LEU A 613 29.29 -13.77 29.82
C LEU A 613 29.92 -15.17 29.73
N GLU A 614 30.49 -15.64 30.83
CA GLU A 614 30.91 -17.04 30.96
C GLU A 614 29.71 -17.89 31.40
N ALA A 615 29.68 -19.16 30.98
CA ALA A 615 28.63 -20.09 31.43
C ALA A 615 28.87 -20.40 32.91
N THR A 616 27.94 -20.00 33.78
CA THR A 616 28.10 -20.19 35.24
C THR A 616 27.02 -21.05 35.86
N GLY A 617 25.91 -21.32 35.15
CA GLY A 617 24.79 -22.08 35.68
C GLY A 617 24.30 -23.19 34.74
N GLU A 618 23.85 -24.30 35.34
CA GLU A 618 23.20 -25.42 34.66
C GLU A 618 21.81 -25.67 35.28
N GLY A 619 20.87 -26.17 34.47
CA GLY A 619 19.54 -26.56 34.92
C GLY A 619 18.53 -25.39 35.06
N GLU A 620 17.48 -25.62 35.83
CA GLU A 620 16.33 -24.71 35.95
C GLU A 620 16.62 -23.56 36.93
N ALA A 621 16.29 -22.33 36.53
CA ALA A 621 16.47 -21.15 37.37
C ALA A 621 15.54 -21.18 38.59
N ARG A 622 16.00 -20.59 39.69
CA ARG A 622 15.23 -20.58 40.94
C ARG A 622 14.04 -19.61 40.85
N ALA A 623 12.83 -20.12 41.05
CA ALA A 623 11.65 -19.30 41.22
C ALA A 623 11.75 -18.44 42.50
N ALA A 624 11.52 -17.13 42.38
CA ALA A 624 11.38 -16.23 43.51
C ALA A 624 10.08 -16.49 44.27
N ARG A 625 9.00 -16.80 43.53
CA ARG A 625 7.71 -17.26 44.06
C ARG A 625 6.92 -18.01 42.98
N ARG A 626 5.71 -18.46 43.32
CA ARG A 626 4.72 -18.96 42.36
C ARG A 626 3.49 -18.07 42.36
N THR A 627 2.80 -18.00 41.23
CA THR A 627 1.55 -17.27 41.03
C THR A 627 0.62 -18.09 40.14
N SER A 628 -0.63 -17.67 39.98
CA SER A 628 -1.51 -18.21 38.94
C SER A 628 -1.74 -17.20 37.83
N PHE A 629 -1.62 -17.63 36.58
CA PHE A 629 -2.13 -16.87 35.43
C PHE A 629 -3.10 -17.72 34.62
N TYR A 630 -4.04 -17.06 33.96
CA TYR A 630 -5.07 -17.66 33.12
C TYR A 630 -4.67 -17.56 31.65
N SER A 631 -4.70 -18.68 30.93
CA SER A 631 -4.34 -18.74 29.51
C SER A 631 -4.95 -19.97 28.86
N GLY A 632 -5.53 -19.82 27.67
CA GLY A 632 -6.08 -20.96 26.95
C GLY A 632 -7.37 -21.52 27.56
N GLY A 633 -8.07 -20.74 28.40
CA GLY A 633 -9.27 -21.19 29.11
C GLY A 633 -8.99 -21.97 30.40
N GLU A 634 -7.74 -21.98 30.88
CA GLU A 634 -7.33 -22.68 32.10
C GLU A 634 -6.42 -21.82 32.98
N SER A 635 -6.45 -22.06 34.29
CA SER A 635 -5.51 -21.48 35.25
C SER A 635 -4.25 -22.34 35.33
N HIS A 636 -3.09 -21.70 35.15
CA HIS A 636 -1.77 -22.31 35.26
C HIS A 636 -1.09 -21.91 36.57
N ASP A 637 -0.38 -22.83 37.21
CA ASP A 637 0.51 -22.54 38.35
C ASP A 637 1.91 -22.22 37.82
N ALA A 638 2.28 -20.94 37.88
CA ALA A 638 3.41 -20.38 37.16
C ALA A 638 4.56 -19.97 38.10
N ALA A 639 5.79 -20.29 37.71
CA ALA A 639 6.98 -19.78 38.38
C ALA A 639 7.17 -18.29 38.08
N VAL A 640 7.48 -17.48 39.09
CA VAL A 640 7.92 -16.09 38.92
C VAL A 640 9.43 -16.05 39.13
N VAL A 641 10.18 -15.77 38.08
CA VAL A 641 11.65 -15.76 38.08
C VAL A 641 12.13 -14.33 37.87
N LEU A 642 12.99 -13.83 38.76
CA LEU A 642 13.62 -12.53 38.58
C LEU A 642 14.81 -12.69 37.64
N ARG A 643 14.98 -11.78 36.67
CA ARG A 643 16.04 -11.86 35.67
C ARG A 643 17.44 -12.01 36.25
N GLN A 644 17.74 -11.29 37.32
CA GLN A 644 19.02 -11.31 38.04
C GLN A 644 19.34 -12.65 38.73
N ALA A 645 18.35 -13.53 38.89
CA ALA A 645 18.50 -14.85 39.48
C ALA A 645 18.74 -15.95 38.43
N ILE A 646 18.78 -15.61 37.15
CA ILE A 646 19.06 -16.55 36.05
C ILE A 646 20.54 -16.42 35.71
N GLU A 647 21.27 -17.53 35.82
CA GLU A 647 22.69 -17.60 35.44
C GLU A 647 22.84 -17.99 33.96
N PRO A 648 23.86 -17.49 33.24
CA PRO A 648 24.09 -17.84 31.84
C PRO A 648 24.21 -19.37 31.65
N GLY A 649 23.35 -19.92 30.79
CA GLY A 649 23.19 -21.35 30.55
C GLY A 649 21.89 -21.94 31.11
N GLN A 650 21.32 -21.36 32.18
CA GLN A 650 20.11 -21.87 32.84
C GLN A 650 18.85 -21.72 32.01
N THR A 651 17.85 -22.55 32.33
CA THR A 651 16.54 -22.60 31.70
C THR A 651 15.41 -22.10 32.59
N VAL A 652 14.32 -21.65 31.97
CA VAL A 652 13.03 -21.36 32.60
C VAL A 652 11.93 -21.98 31.76
N THR A 653 11.32 -23.06 32.24
CA THR A 653 10.24 -23.80 31.58
C THR A 653 8.88 -23.22 31.96
N GLY A 654 8.04 -22.99 30.96
CA GLY A 654 6.66 -22.55 31.13
C GLY A 654 5.77 -23.65 31.73
N PRO A 655 4.69 -23.30 32.45
CA PRO A 655 4.19 -21.95 32.70
C PRO A 655 5.08 -21.11 33.65
N ALA A 656 5.54 -19.94 33.20
CA ALA A 656 6.41 -19.07 33.98
C ALA A 656 6.32 -17.59 33.55
N ILE A 657 6.72 -16.69 34.44
CA ILE A 657 6.85 -15.26 34.20
C ILE A 657 8.28 -14.86 34.58
N ILE A 658 9.04 -14.33 33.62
CA ILE A 658 10.33 -13.69 33.88
C ILE A 658 10.09 -12.19 34.05
N ILE A 659 10.51 -11.67 35.19
CA ILE A 659 10.47 -10.23 35.50
C ILE A 659 11.83 -9.64 35.18
N GLU A 660 11.87 -8.75 34.19
CA GLU A 660 13.02 -7.90 33.89
C GLU A 660 12.74 -6.45 34.33
N PRO A 661 13.77 -5.61 34.48
CA PRO A 661 13.58 -4.21 34.87
C PRO A 661 12.67 -3.42 33.92
N ASN A 662 12.65 -3.79 32.64
CA ASN A 662 12.04 -3.00 31.57
C ASN A 662 10.92 -3.73 30.81
N GLN A 663 10.67 -5.00 31.13
CA GLN A 663 9.66 -5.84 30.46
C GLN A 663 9.24 -7.03 31.32
N THR A 664 8.10 -7.62 30.97
CA THR A 664 7.64 -8.89 31.52
C THR A 664 7.55 -9.91 30.40
N ILE A 665 8.21 -11.06 30.56
CA ILE A 665 8.20 -12.15 29.58
C ILE A 665 7.31 -13.27 30.12
N VAL A 666 6.23 -13.57 29.40
CA VAL A 666 5.33 -14.67 29.72
C VAL A 666 5.74 -15.90 28.91
N ILE A 667 6.08 -16.97 29.62
CA ILE A 667 6.42 -18.28 29.04
C ILE A 667 5.20 -19.18 29.19
N GLU A 668 4.45 -19.35 28.09
CA GLU A 668 3.27 -20.22 28.03
C GLU A 668 3.65 -21.70 28.21
N ASP A 669 2.68 -22.55 28.51
CA ASP A 669 2.94 -23.99 28.65
C ASP A 669 3.60 -24.58 27.38
N GLY A 670 4.63 -25.40 27.59
CA GLY A 670 5.36 -26.04 26.52
C GLY A 670 6.44 -25.19 25.84
N TRP A 671 6.67 -23.97 26.31
CA TRP A 671 7.85 -23.17 25.98
C TRP A 671 8.93 -23.29 27.06
N GLN A 672 10.20 -23.11 26.68
CA GLN A 672 11.33 -23.03 27.60
C GLN A 672 12.28 -21.92 27.17
N GLY A 673 12.60 -21.00 28.08
CA GLY A 673 13.61 -19.97 27.89
C GLY A 673 14.98 -20.44 28.33
N GLN A 674 16.03 -19.98 27.65
CA GLN A 674 17.40 -20.13 28.08
C GLN A 674 18.12 -18.78 28.07
N LEU A 675 18.87 -18.49 29.14
CA LEU A 675 19.78 -17.35 29.15
C LEU A 675 21.08 -17.69 28.41
N THR A 676 21.35 -16.98 27.34
CA THR A 676 22.54 -17.19 26.50
C THR A 676 23.79 -16.50 27.07
N LEU A 677 24.96 -16.84 26.55
CA LEU A 677 26.24 -16.20 26.91
C LEU A 677 26.35 -14.73 26.45
N LYS A 678 25.39 -14.25 25.66
CA LYS A 678 25.28 -12.85 25.25
C LYS A 678 24.19 -12.11 26.00
N ASP A 679 23.70 -12.69 27.10
CA ASP A 679 22.67 -12.14 27.96
C ASP A 679 21.27 -12.03 27.30
N HIS A 680 21.05 -12.71 26.18
CA HIS A 680 19.72 -12.84 25.57
C HIS A 680 18.90 -13.96 26.20
N ILE A 681 17.58 -13.81 26.28
CA ILE A 681 16.65 -14.92 26.51
C ILE A 681 16.21 -15.47 25.15
N VAL A 682 16.48 -16.75 24.91
CA VAL A 682 15.98 -17.46 23.72
C VAL A 682 14.95 -18.48 24.17
N LEU A 683 13.70 -18.33 23.72
CA LEU A 683 12.64 -19.29 23.97
C LEU A 683 12.60 -20.33 22.85
N LYS A 684 12.46 -21.60 23.23
CA LYS A 684 12.24 -22.71 22.31
C LYS A 684 10.96 -23.43 22.67
N ARG A 685 10.22 -23.85 21.65
CA ARG A 685 9.05 -24.71 21.82
C ARG A 685 9.51 -26.15 22.11
N ILE A 686 9.28 -26.63 23.33
CA ILE A 686 9.77 -27.95 23.80
C ILE A 686 8.71 -29.06 23.76
N LYS A 687 7.42 -28.73 23.87
CA LYS A 687 6.33 -29.67 23.54
C LYS A 687 5.93 -29.45 22.07
N ALA A 688 5.58 -30.46 21.30
CA ALA A 688 4.94 -30.15 20.02
C ALA A 688 3.63 -29.38 20.31
N LEU A 689 3.26 -28.44 19.45
CA LEU A 689 1.86 -28.02 19.43
C LEU A 689 1.01 -29.28 19.23
N PRO A 690 -0.14 -29.42 19.91
CA PRO A 690 -1.11 -30.41 19.48
C PRO A 690 -1.26 -30.25 17.97
N GLU A 691 -1.25 -31.36 17.21
CA GLU A 691 -1.71 -31.28 15.83
C GLU A 691 -3.00 -30.48 15.89
N ARG A 692 -3.02 -29.29 15.27
CA ARG A 692 -4.25 -28.48 15.19
C ARG A 692 -5.30 -29.49 14.80
N ASN A 693 -6.32 -29.70 15.67
CA ASN A 693 -7.39 -30.68 15.45
C ASN A 693 -7.62 -30.75 13.95
N ALA A 694 -7.27 -31.87 13.31
CA ALA A 694 -7.12 -31.97 11.86
C ALA A 694 -8.20 -31.11 11.23
N ILE A 695 -7.79 -29.98 10.61
CA ILE A 695 -8.72 -28.90 10.29
C ILE A 695 -9.85 -29.56 9.52
N GLY A 696 -11.04 -29.57 10.14
CA GLY A 696 -12.16 -30.29 9.56
C GLY A 696 -12.60 -29.60 8.29
N THR A 697 -13.22 -30.34 7.39
CA THR A 697 -13.90 -29.79 6.21
C THR A 697 -15.18 -29.00 6.58
N LYS A 698 -15.51 -28.85 7.88
CA LYS A 698 -16.63 -28.04 8.36
C LYS A 698 -16.22 -26.58 8.47
N ALA A 699 -17.16 -25.68 8.15
CA ALA A 699 -16.96 -24.23 8.25
C ALA A 699 -16.67 -23.81 9.70
N ASP A 700 -15.44 -23.39 9.97
CA ASP A 700 -15.04 -22.68 11.17
C ASP A 700 -14.94 -21.17 10.85
N PRO A 701 -15.58 -20.27 11.62
CA PRO A 701 -15.58 -18.83 11.31
C PRO A 701 -14.20 -18.18 11.27
N VAL A 702 -13.25 -18.64 12.10
CA VAL A 702 -11.88 -18.11 12.12
C VAL A 702 -11.11 -18.61 10.90
N MET A 703 -11.23 -19.90 10.59
CA MET A 703 -10.59 -20.48 9.42
C MET A 703 -11.17 -19.94 8.11
N LEU A 704 -12.47 -19.64 8.07
CA LEU A 704 -13.12 -18.99 6.93
C LEU A 704 -12.47 -17.65 6.62
N GLU A 705 -12.22 -16.84 7.65
CA GLU A 705 -11.53 -15.56 7.51
C GLU A 705 -10.06 -15.74 7.10
N ILE A 706 -9.37 -16.75 7.62
CA ILE A 706 -7.99 -17.07 7.20
C ILE A 706 -7.96 -17.45 5.72
N PHE A 707 -8.84 -18.36 5.26
CA PHE A 707 -8.87 -18.81 3.87
C PHE A 707 -9.30 -17.69 2.92
N ASN A 708 -10.25 -16.83 3.31
CA ASN A 708 -10.59 -15.60 2.57
C ASN A 708 -9.33 -14.78 2.27
N ASN A 709 -8.56 -14.47 3.31
CA ASN A 709 -7.36 -13.64 3.20
C ASN A 709 -6.24 -14.35 2.42
N LEU A 710 -6.09 -15.68 2.56
CA LEU A 710 -5.12 -16.46 1.79
C LEU A 710 -5.43 -16.45 0.29
N PHE A 711 -6.66 -16.75 -0.13
CA PHE A 711 -7.02 -16.75 -1.56
C PHE A 711 -6.89 -15.34 -2.17
N MET A 712 -7.28 -14.30 -1.44
CA MET A 712 -7.09 -12.91 -1.85
C MET A 712 -5.61 -12.56 -2.00
N SER A 713 -4.78 -12.90 -1.02
CA SER A 713 -3.32 -12.69 -1.07
C SER A 713 -2.69 -13.37 -2.29
N ILE A 714 -3.14 -14.58 -2.67
CA ILE A 714 -2.65 -15.26 -3.87
C ILE A 714 -2.94 -14.41 -5.11
N ALA A 715 -4.18 -13.95 -5.27
CA ALA A 715 -4.56 -13.11 -6.40
C ALA A 715 -3.80 -11.77 -6.43
N GLU A 716 -3.56 -11.14 -5.28
CA GLU A 716 -2.76 -9.92 -5.15
C GLU A 716 -1.28 -10.16 -5.49
N GLN A 717 -0.69 -11.28 -5.06
CA GLN A 717 0.68 -11.66 -5.44
C GLN A 717 0.82 -11.91 -6.95
N MET A 718 -0.16 -12.52 -7.58
CA MET A 718 -0.22 -12.62 -9.04
C MET A 718 -0.25 -11.23 -9.68
N GLY A 719 -1.10 -10.34 -9.17
CA GLY A 719 -1.23 -8.96 -9.67
C GLY A 719 0.07 -8.15 -9.54
N MET A 720 0.76 -8.25 -8.41
CA MET A 720 2.08 -7.63 -8.21
C MET A 720 3.11 -8.18 -9.21
N THR A 721 3.12 -9.49 -9.47
CA THR A 721 4.00 -10.07 -10.48
C THR A 721 3.66 -9.52 -11.88
N LEU A 722 2.38 -9.46 -12.24
CA LEU A 722 1.94 -8.93 -13.54
C LEU A 722 2.35 -7.47 -13.72
N GLN A 723 2.05 -6.61 -12.75
CA GLN A 723 2.41 -5.19 -12.77
C GLN A 723 3.91 -4.98 -12.97
N ASN A 724 4.75 -5.73 -12.25
CA ASN A 724 6.20 -5.59 -12.32
C ASN A 724 6.79 -6.13 -13.63
N THR A 725 6.16 -7.11 -14.25
CA THR A 725 6.74 -7.81 -15.41
C THR A 725 6.19 -7.33 -16.75
N ALA A 726 5.05 -6.64 -16.73
CA ALA A 726 4.40 -6.09 -17.92
C ALA A 726 5.21 -4.98 -18.62
N TYR A 727 4.96 -4.85 -19.92
CA TYR A 727 5.61 -3.90 -20.81
C TYR A 727 4.72 -2.68 -21.09
N SER A 728 3.42 -2.89 -21.34
CA SER A 728 2.50 -1.79 -21.68
C SER A 728 2.24 -0.83 -20.52
N VAL A 729 2.06 0.45 -20.85
CA VAL A 729 1.61 1.49 -19.90
C VAL A 729 0.29 1.08 -19.24
N ASN A 730 -0.61 0.43 -19.98
CA ASN A 730 -1.93 0.02 -19.50
C ASN A 730 -1.87 -0.93 -18.30
N ILE A 731 -1.11 -2.02 -18.40
CA ILE A 731 -1.03 -3.00 -17.31
C ILE A 731 -0.18 -2.45 -16.17
N LYS A 732 0.93 -1.80 -16.50
CA LYS A 732 2.02 -1.49 -15.57
C LYS A 732 1.82 -0.20 -14.77
N GLU A 733 1.41 0.87 -15.44
CA GLU A 733 1.20 2.19 -14.84
C GLU A 733 -0.27 2.39 -14.49
N ARG A 734 -1.16 1.98 -15.41
CA ARG A 734 -2.60 2.19 -15.26
C ARG A 734 -3.31 1.09 -14.48
N LEU A 735 -2.64 -0.04 -14.21
CA LEU A 735 -3.19 -1.20 -13.50
C LEU A 735 -4.48 -1.73 -14.13
N ASP A 736 -4.58 -1.69 -15.46
CA ASP A 736 -5.72 -2.19 -16.21
C ASP A 736 -5.60 -3.70 -16.44
N PHE A 737 -5.67 -4.44 -15.34
CA PHE A 737 -5.61 -5.89 -15.32
C PHE A 737 -6.37 -6.45 -14.12
N SER A 738 -6.61 -7.76 -14.07
CA SER A 738 -7.06 -8.47 -12.86
C SER A 738 -6.49 -9.88 -12.82
N CYS A 739 -6.24 -10.36 -11.62
CA CYS A 739 -5.78 -11.71 -11.34
C CYS A 739 -6.79 -12.39 -10.40
N ALA A 740 -7.07 -13.67 -10.63
CA ALA A 740 -8.09 -14.39 -9.90
C ALA A 740 -7.78 -15.89 -9.75
N VAL A 741 -8.34 -16.46 -8.68
CA VAL A 741 -8.33 -17.87 -8.33
C VAL A 741 -9.74 -18.44 -8.52
N PHE A 742 -9.82 -19.63 -9.09
CA PHE A 742 -11.07 -20.32 -9.40
C PHE A 742 -11.02 -21.77 -8.90
N ASP A 743 -12.19 -22.32 -8.58
CA ASP A 743 -12.32 -23.74 -8.25
C ASP A 743 -12.14 -24.65 -9.48
N ALA A 744 -12.16 -25.97 -9.30
CA ALA A 744 -12.03 -26.96 -10.37
C ALA A 744 -13.07 -26.79 -11.50
N GLN A 745 -14.24 -26.22 -11.21
CA GLN A 745 -15.32 -25.99 -12.16
C GLN A 745 -15.22 -24.62 -12.85
N GLY A 746 -14.24 -23.79 -12.48
CA GLY A 746 -14.02 -22.46 -13.04
C GLY A 746 -14.85 -21.36 -12.39
N ASN A 747 -15.47 -21.60 -11.22
CA ASN A 747 -16.17 -20.53 -10.50
C ASN A 747 -15.18 -19.66 -9.73
N LEU A 748 -15.40 -18.34 -9.75
CA LEU A 748 -14.55 -17.38 -9.06
C LEU A 748 -14.56 -17.61 -7.54
N VAL A 749 -13.37 -17.71 -6.95
CA VAL A 749 -13.16 -17.87 -5.50
C VAL A 749 -12.62 -16.58 -4.89
N ALA A 750 -11.61 -15.97 -5.50
CA ALA A 750 -11.02 -14.72 -5.06
C ALA A 750 -10.38 -13.97 -6.23
N ASN A 751 -10.25 -12.65 -6.11
CA ASN A 751 -9.64 -11.78 -7.12
C ASN A 751 -8.91 -10.60 -6.50
N ALA A 752 -7.86 -10.12 -7.16
CA ALA A 752 -7.27 -8.82 -6.84
C ALA A 752 -8.22 -7.70 -7.33
N PRO A 753 -8.66 -6.76 -6.48
CA PRO A 753 -9.72 -5.80 -6.79
C PRO A 753 -9.20 -4.58 -7.57
N HIS A 754 -8.77 -4.78 -8.82
CA HIS A 754 -8.30 -3.70 -9.69
C HIS A 754 -9.43 -3.18 -10.60
N MET A 755 -9.94 -3.99 -11.53
CA MET A 755 -11.00 -3.57 -12.49
C MET A 755 -12.33 -4.29 -12.22
N PRO A 756 -13.39 -3.58 -11.78
CA PRO A 756 -14.68 -4.17 -11.47
C PRO A 756 -15.32 -4.97 -12.61
N VAL A 757 -15.12 -4.57 -13.87
CA VAL A 757 -15.71 -5.26 -15.03
C VAL A 757 -15.12 -6.66 -15.29
N HIS A 758 -13.91 -6.94 -14.81
CA HIS A 758 -13.32 -8.28 -14.86
C HIS A 758 -13.98 -9.25 -13.86
N LEU A 759 -14.57 -8.73 -12.78
CA LEU A 759 -14.90 -9.50 -11.57
C LEU A 759 -16.10 -10.44 -11.70
N GLY A 760 -16.81 -10.40 -12.82
CA GLY A 760 -17.89 -11.34 -13.14
C GLY A 760 -17.87 -11.84 -14.58
N SER A 761 -16.73 -11.69 -15.27
CA SER A 761 -16.57 -12.11 -16.68
C SER A 761 -15.42 -13.10 -16.89
N MET A 762 -14.40 -13.14 -16.03
CA MET A 762 -13.29 -14.10 -16.17
C MET A 762 -13.69 -15.56 -15.92
N ASP A 763 -14.72 -15.82 -15.09
CA ASP A 763 -15.29 -17.15 -14.85
C ASP A 763 -15.78 -17.79 -16.17
N ALA A 764 -16.42 -17.00 -17.03
CA ALA A 764 -16.85 -17.44 -18.35
C ALA A 764 -15.66 -17.79 -19.28
N SER A 765 -14.54 -17.08 -19.20
CA SER A 765 -13.32 -17.41 -19.95
C SER A 765 -12.71 -18.74 -19.47
N VAL A 766 -12.63 -18.95 -18.15
CA VAL A 766 -12.13 -20.22 -17.59
C VAL A 766 -13.07 -21.38 -17.96
N ALA A 767 -14.39 -21.19 -17.86
CA ALA A 767 -15.38 -22.17 -18.28
C ALA A 767 -15.25 -22.52 -19.77
N THR A 768 -14.96 -21.56 -20.65
CA THR A 768 -14.64 -21.81 -22.06
C THR A 768 -13.35 -22.62 -22.21
N ALA A 769 -12.27 -22.26 -21.50
CA ALA A 769 -11.02 -23.02 -21.53
C ALA A 769 -11.23 -24.49 -21.10
N ILE A 770 -12.08 -24.74 -20.10
CA ILE A 770 -12.46 -26.09 -19.68
C ILE A 770 -13.27 -26.81 -20.76
N ARG A 771 -14.30 -26.15 -21.31
CA ARG A 771 -15.25 -26.75 -22.25
C ARG A 771 -14.61 -27.10 -23.60
N GLU A 772 -13.77 -26.21 -24.13
CA GLU A 772 -13.20 -26.35 -25.49
C GLU A 772 -11.96 -27.26 -25.53
N ASN A 773 -11.40 -27.64 -24.37
CA ASN A 773 -10.19 -28.46 -24.29
C ASN A 773 -10.48 -29.78 -23.55
N PRO A 774 -10.90 -30.85 -24.25
CA PRO A 774 -11.26 -32.13 -23.62
C PRO A 774 -10.08 -32.87 -22.99
N ILE A 775 -8.85 -32.56 -23.40
CA ILE A 775 -7.61 -33.09 -22.84
C ILE A 775 -6.70 -31.93 -22.50
N ILE A 776 -6.37 -31.78 -21.22
CA ILE A 776 -5.49 -30.74 -20.68
C ILE A 776 -4.34 -31.45 -19.96
N HIS A 777 -3.11 -31.02 -20.22
CA HIS A 777 -1.91 -31.57 -19.57
C HIS A 777 -1.29 -30.59 -18.56
N PRO A 778 -0.55 -31.09 -17.55
CA PRO A 778 0.29 -30.23 -16.72
C PRO A 778 1.22 -29.36 -17.59
N GLY A 779 1.24 -28.05 -17.33
CA GLY A 779 2.01 -27.07 -18.09
C GLY A 779 1.31 -26.51 -19.33
N ASP A 780 0.08 -26.92 -19.63
CA ASP A 780 -0.74 -26.24 -20.65
C ASP A 780 -1.26 -24.88 -20.14
N VAL A 781 -1.33 -23.88 -21.01
CA VAL A 781 -1.92 -22.55 -20.71
C VAL A 781 -2.74 -22.09 -21.90
N PHE A 782 -3.90 -21.49 -21.66
CA PHE A 782 -4.85 -21.07 -22.70
C PHE A 782 -5.02 -19.55 -22.74
N LEU A 783 -5.23 -19.00 -23.94
CA LEU A 783 -5.45 -17.58 -24.21
C LEU A 783 -6.81 -17.36 -24.89
N ILE A 784 -7.60 -16.42 -24.36
CA ILE A 784 -8.95 -16.07 -24.83
C ILE A 784 -9.16 -14.55 -24.74
N ASN A 785 -9.65 -13.91 -25.80
CA ASN A 785 -10.22 -12.55 -25.74
C ASN A 785 -11.63 -12.46 -26.37
N ALA A 786 -12.14 -13.56 -26.93
CA ALA A 786 -13.44 -13.63 -27.58
C ALA A 786 -14.58 -13.18 -26.65
N PRO A 787 -15.27 -12.06 -26.95
CA PRO A 787 -16.27 -11.52 -26.03
C PRO A 787 -17.52 -12.40 -25.92
N TYR A 788 -17.81 -13.16 -26.96
CA TYR A 788 -18.89 -14.15 -27.01
C TYR A 788 -18.63 -15.39 -26.15
N ASN A 789 -17.37 -15.63 -25.76
CA ASN A 789 -16.92 -16.80 -25.02
C ASN A 789 -16.24 -16.44 -23.69
N GLY A 790 -16.66 -15.33 -23.09
CA GLY A 790 -16.23 -14.91 -21.74
C GLY A 790 -15.31 -13.68 -21.71
N GLY A 791 -14.82 -13.24 -22.87
CA GLY A 791 -14.16 -11.94 -22.98
C GLY A 791 -15.11 -10.76 -22.71
N THR A 792 -14.54 -9.61 -22.39
CA THR A 792 -15.25 -8.33 -22.21
C THR A 792 -15.27 -7.52 -23.51
N HIS A 793 -14.10 -7.39 -24.15
CA HIS A 793 -13.84 -6.83 -25.47
C HIS A 793 -12.47 -7.35 -25.96
N LEU A 794 -12.09 -7.12 -27.23
CA LEU A 794 -10.86 -7.72 -27.77
C LEU A 794 -9.54 -7.29 -27.10
N PRO A 795 -9.38 -6.04 -26.62
CA PRO A 795 -8.15 -5.64 -25.93
C PRO A 795 -7.91 -6.36 -24.59
N ASP A 796 -8.93 -6.97 -23.98
CA ASP A 796 -8.80 -7.69 -22.71
C ASP A 796 -8.45 -9.17 -22.97
N LEU A 797 -7.17 -9.50 -22.88
CA LEU A 797 -6.66 -10.85 -23.11
C LEU A 797 -6.64 -11.63 -21.79
N THR A 798 -7.32 -12.76 -21.74
CA THR A 798 -7.39 -13.64 -20.57
C THR A 798 -6.49 -14.85 -20.76
N VAL A 799 -5.53 -15.04 -19.85
CA VAL A 799 -4.65 -16.19 -19.78
C VAL A 799 -5.11 -17.10 -18.65
N CYS A 800 -5.50 -18.34 -18.98
CA CYS A 800 -6.05 -19.34 -18.06
C CYS A 800 -5.05 -20.49 -17.86
N THR A 801 -4.70 -20.78 -16.60
CA THR A 801 -3.73 -21.82 -16.24
C THR A 801 -4.36 -22.83 -15.28
N PRO A 802 -4.38 -24.13 -15.62
CA PRO A 802 -4.87 -25.19 -14.74
C PRO A 802 -3.85 -25.49 -13.64
N VAL A 803 -4.34 -25.78 -12.43
CA VAL A 803 -3.55 -26.21 -11.29
C VAL A 803 -3.84 -27.69 -11.04
N PHE A 804 -2.86 -28.53 -11.31
CA PHE A 804 -2.96 -29.97 -11.09
C PHE A 804 -2.58 -30.36 -9.66
N ASP A 805 -3.08 -31.50 -9.21
CA ASP A 805 -2.56 -32.23 -8.05
C ASP A 805 -1.07 -32.62 -8.24
N ASP A 806 -0.43 -33.06 -7.15
CA ASP A 806 0.99 -33.45 -7.16
C ASP A 806 1.27 -34.65 -8.08
N ALA A 807 0.26 -35.50 -8.33
CA ALA A 807 0.35 -36.63 -9.24
C ALA A 807 0.23 -36.21 -10.73
N GLY A 808 -0.18 -34.97 -11.01
CA GLY A 808 -0.47 -34.48 -12.36
C GLY A 808 -1.70 -35.12 -13.01
N GLN A 809 -2.62 -35.67 -12.22
CA GLN A 809 -3.74 -36.49 -12.70
C GLN A 809 -5.06 -35.74 -12.77
N SER A 810 -5.35 -34.90 -11.78
CA SER A 810 -6.60 -34.13 -11.71
C SER A 810 -6.34 -32.63 -11.58
N ILE A 811 -7.17 -31.83 -12.25
CA ILE A 811 -7.19 -30.38 -12.08
C ILE A 811 -8.00 -30.07 -10.83
N ARG A 812 -7.37 -29.42 -9.86
CA ARG A 812 -8.00 -29.02 -8.60
C ARG A 812 -8.49 -27.58 -8.64
N PHE A 813 -7.74 -26.71 -9.32
CA PHE A 813 -8.03 -25.29 -9.36
C PHE A 813 -7.65 -24.70 -10.71
N TRP A 814 -8.05 -23.45 -10.91
CA TRP A 814 -7.55 -22.63 -12.00
C TRP A 814 -7.08 -21.28 -11.45
N VAL A 815 -6.08 -20.71 -12.11
CA VAL A 815 -5.71 -19.32 -11.95
C VAL A 815 -5.80 -18.63 -13.29
N ALA A 816 -6.23 -17.38 -13.30
CA ALA A 816 -6.26 -16.59 -14.51
C ALA A 816 -5.85 -15.14 -14.27
N SER A 817 -5.29 -14.55 -15.32
CA SER A 817 -5.00 -13.13 -15.39
C SER A 817 -5.61 -12.56 -16.66
N ARG A 818 -6.23 -11.38 -16.55
CA ARG A 818 -6.74 -10.61 -17.68
C ARG A 818 -6.04 -9.28 -17.72
N GLY A 819 -5.42 -8.92 -18.83
CA GLY A 819 -4.74 -7.65 -19.02
C GLY A 819 -5.30 -6.91 -20.23
N HIS A 820 -5.48 -5.59 -20.12
CA HIS A 820 -5.84 -4.75 -21.24
C HIS A 820 -4.59 -4.40 -22.05
N HIS A 821 -4.44 -4.99 -23.23
CA HIS A 821 -3.35 -4.67 -24.14
C HIS A 821 -3.57 -3.29 -24.76
N ALA A 822 -2.50 -2.53 -24.98
CA ALA A 822 -2.61 -1.19 -25.55
C ALA A 822 -3.19 -1.19 -26.98
N ASP A 823 -2.88 -2.22 -27.76
CA ASP A 823 -3.39 -2.45 -29.11
C ASP A 823 -3.35 -3.96 -29.40
N ILE A 824 -4.41 -4.49 -29.98
CA ILE A 824 -4.52 -5.86 -30.51
C ILE A 824 -4.92 -5.84 -31.99
N GLY A 825 -4.56 -4.77 -32.72
CA GLY A 825 -4.93 -4.52 -34.10
C GLY A 825 -6.21 -3.69 -34.25
N GLY A 826 -6.95 -3.92 -35.33
CA GLY A 826 -8.18 -3.20 -35.65
C GLY A 826 -7.97 -1.97 -36.53
N ILE A 827 -9.06 -1.31 -36.92
CA ILE A 827 -9.06 -0.22 -37.91
C ILE A 827 -8.43 1.08 -37.41
N SER A 828 -8.30 1.27 -36.09
CA SER A 828 -7.66 2.43 -35.48
C SER A 828 -6.66 2.02 -34.41
N PRO A 829 -5.60 2.82 -34.17
CA PRO A 829 -4.70 2.61 -33.03
C PRO A 829 -5.46 2.52 -31.70
N GLY A 830 -5.03 1.60 -30.84
CA GLY A 830 -5.60 1.43 -29.51
C GLY A 830 -6.75 0.41 -29.44
N SER A 831 -7.20 -0.15 -30.57
CA SER A 831 -8.27 -1.17 -30.64
C SER A 831 -9.64 -0.76 -30.06
N MET A 832 -9.88 0.54 -29.90
CA MET A 832 -11.12 1.12 -29.36
C MET A 832 -11.87 1.98 -30.39
N SER A 833 -11.95 1.53 -31.66
CA SER A 833 -12.52 2.37 -32.71
C SER A 833 -14.01 2.68 -32.46
N PRO A 834 -14.43 3.96 -32.44
CA PRO A 834 -15.84 4.33 -32.34
C PRO A 834 -16.64 4.03 -33.61
N LEU A 835 -15.95 3.67 -34.70
CA LEU A 835 -16.55 3.41 -36.01
C LEU A 835 -16.75 1.91 -36.28
N ALA A 836 -16.34 1.03 -35.37
CA ALA A 836 -16.47 -0.40 -35.55
C ALA A 836 -17.96 -0.82 -35.59
N THR A 837 -18.29 -1.63 -36.59
CA THR A 837 -19.60 -2.27 -36.80
C THR A 837 -19.49 -3.79 -36.80
N HIS A 838 -18.28 -4.31 -36.98
CA HIS A 838 -17.95 -5.73 -36.98
C HIS A 838 -16.79 -6.03 -36.01
N ILE A 839 -16.84 -7.17 -35.31
CA ILE A 839 -15.87 -7.51 -34.25
C ILE A 839 -14.41 -7.48 -34.73
N GLU A 840 -14.12 -7.98 -35.94
CA GLU A 840 -12.76 -7.96 -36.50
C GLU A 840 -12.20 -6.54 -36.69
N GLU A 841 -13.05 -5.52 -36.84
CA GLU A 841 -12.60 -4.11 -36.96
C GLU A 841 -12.02 -3.58 -35.64
N GLU A 842 -12.32 -4.26 -34.52
CA GLU A 842 -11.79 -3.93 -33.19
C GLU A 842 -10.40 -4.54 -32.94
N GLY A 843 -10.03 -5.60 -33.68
CA GLY A 843 -8.73 -6.28 -33.50
C GLY A 843 -8.74 -7.77 -33.78
N VAL A 844 -7.65 -8.43 -33.37
CA VAL A 844 -7.48 -9.88 -33.50
C VAL A 844 -8.45 -10.60 -32.55
N TYR A 845 -9.34 -11.41 -33.12
CA TYR A 845 -10.26 -12.27 -32.39
C TYR A 845 -9.60 -13.61 -32.04
N ILE A 846 -9.55 -13.95 -30.75
CA ILE A 846 -8.91 -15.15 -30.19
C ILE A 846 -9.93 -15.91 -29.34
N ASP A 847 -10.45 -17.00 -29.91
CA ASP A 847 -11.51 -17.79 -29.30
C ASP A 847 -11.02 -18.71 -28.18
N ASN A 848 -10.05 -19.57 -28.50
CA ASN A 848 -9.34 -20.45 -27.56
C ASN A 848 -8.01 -20.83 -28.21
N PHE A 849 -6.90 -20.30 -27.70
CA PHE A 849 -5.57 -20.57 -28.22
C PHE A 849 -4.70 -21.23 -27.15
N LYS A 850 -4.03 -22.34 -27.48
CA LYS A 850 -3.05 -22.96 -26.58
C LYS A 850 -1.76 -22.14 -26.60
N LEU A 851 -1.56 -21.34 -25.55
CA LEU A 851 -0.43 -20.43 -25.40
C LEU A 851 0.84 -21.15 -24.94
N LEU A 852 0.70 -22.08 -23.99
CA LEU A 852 1.75 -23.04 -23.63
C LEU A 852 1.25 -24.46 -23.89
N ASP A 853 2.10 -25.27 -24.51
CA ASP A 853 1.91 -26.71 -24.68
C ASP A 853 2.95 -27.44 -23.83
N ARG A 854 2.51 -28.02 -22.71
CA ARG A 854 3.36 -28.74 -21.74
C ARG A 854 4.62 -27.95 -21.35
N GLY A 855 4.45 -26.66 -21.05
CA GLY A 855 5.53 -25.75 -20.65
C GLY A 855 6.29 -25.08 -21.81
N ARG A 856 6.03 -25.45 -23.08
CA ARG A 856 6.60 -24.77 -24.25
C ARG A 856 5.73 -23.59 -24.67
N PHE A 857 6.26 -22.37 -24.67
CA PHE A 857 5.57 -21.20 -25.18
C PHE A 857 5.43 -21.28 -26.72
N CYS A 858 4.21 -21.26 -27.25
CA CYS A 858 3.89 -21.39 -28.67
C CYS A 858 4.06 -20.06 -29.43
N GLU A 859 5.28 -19.49 -29.41
CA GLU A 859 5.56 -18.14 -29.92
C GLU A 859 5.37 -18.00 -31.44
N GLU A 860 5.79 -19.02 -32.21
CA GLU A 860 5.64 -18.99 -33.67
C GLU A 860 4.18 -19.05 -34.08
N GLU A 861 3.39 -19.89 -33.40
CA GLU A 861 1.97 -20.05 -33.64
C GLU A 861 1.20 -18.79 -33.23
N LEU A 862 1.55 -18.19 -32.09
CA LEU A 862 1.00 -16.91 -31.63
C LEU A 862 1.35 -15.78 -32.59
N THR A 863 2.58 -15.73 -33.08
CA THR A 863 3.01 -14.72 -34.06
C THR A 863 2.18 -14.81 -35.34
N LYS A 864 1.95 -16.02 -35.86
CA LYS A 864 1.10 -16.24 -37.04
C LYS A 864 -0.33 -15.79 -36.78
N LEU A 865 -0.88 -16.05 -35.60
CA LEU A 865 -2.22 -15.62 -35.21
C LEU A 865 -2.34 -14.09 -35.19
N LEU A 866 -1.41 -13.41 -34.53
CA LEU A 866 -1.46 -11.95 -34.33
C LEU A 866 -1.13 -11.14 -35.59
N THR A 867 -0.30 -11.69 -36.48
CA THR A 867 0.12 -11.01 -37.72
C THR A 867 -0.66 -11.45 -38.96
N GLY A 868 -1.33 -12.60 -38.92
CA GLY A 868 -2.13 -13.15 -40.02
C GLY A 868 -3.60 -12.74 -40.01
N ALA A 869 -4.07 -12.03 -38.98
CA ALA A 869 -5.45 -11.54 -38.91
C ALA A 869 -5.73 -10.45 -39.95
N ARG A 870 -7.02 -10.22 -40.24
CA ARG A 870 -7.46 -9.17 -41.19
C ARG A 870 -6.97 -7.77 -40.82
N TYR A 871 -6.95 -7.48 -39.51
CA TYR A 871 -6.39 -6.26 -38.94
C TYR A 871 -5.35 -6.66 -37.89
N PRO A 872 -4.08 -6.88 -38.32
CA PRO A 872 -3.05 -7.43 -37.45
C PRO A 872 -2.62 -6.43 -36.37
N VAL A 873 -1.94 -6.95 -35.34
CA VAL A 873 -1.37 -6.13 -34.26
C VAL A 873 -0.31 -5.14 -34.80
N ARG A 874 -0.28 -3.93 -34.24
CA ARG A 874 0.74 -2.92 -34.61
C ARG A 874 2.10 -3.17 -33.94
N THR A 875 2.10 -3.71 -32.72
CA THR A 875 3.34 -3.94 -31.94
C THR A 875 3.40 -5.35 -31.36
N LEU A 876 3.71 -6.33 -32.22
CA LEU A 876 3.82 -7.75 -31.83
C LEU A 876 4.68 -7.99 -30.58
N ALA A 877 5.83 -7.33 -30.50
CA ALA A 877 6.74 -7.49 -29.37
C ALA A 877 6.09 -7.10 -28.04
N GLN A 878 5.29 -6.03 -28.00
CA GLN A 878 4.57 -5.63 -26.79
C GLN A 878 3.52 -6.67 -26.42
N ASN A 879 2.70 -7.13 -27.38
CA ASN A 879 1.69 -8.16 -27.12
C ASN A 879 2.28 -9.46 -26.57
N VAL A 880 3.34 -9.99 -27.18
CA VAL A 880 3.99 -11.22 -26.73
C VAL A 880 4.58 -11.06 -25.34
N ASN A 881 5.17 -9.90 -25.03
CA ASN A 881 5.79 -9.65 -23.73
C ASN A 881 4.77 -9.47 -22.60
N ASP A 882 3.65 -8.80 -22.85
CA ASP A 882 2.55 -8.70 -21.87
C ASP A 882 1.92 -10.08 -21.62
N LEU A 883 1.79 -10.93 -22.65
CA LEU A 883 1.33 -12.32 -22.49
C LEU A 883 2.32 -13.16 -21.68
N LYS A 884 3.63 -13.00 -21.90
CA LYS A 884 4.67 -13.65 -21.06
C LYS A 884 4.57 -13.19 -19.60
N ALA A 885 4.28 -11.91 -19.35
CA ALA A 885 4.05 -11.37 -18.01
C ALA A 885 2.80 -11.98 -17.35
N GLN A 886 1.70 -12.15 -18.09
CA GLN A 886 0.49 -12.83 -17.61
C GLN A 886 0.74 -14.31 -17.26
N VAL A 887 1.53 -15.02 -18.07
CA VAL A 887 1.95 -16.40 -17.77
C VAL A 887 2.78 -16.44 -16.48
N ALA A 888 3.73 -15.53 -16.28
CA ALA A 888 4.52 -15.45 -15.06
C ALA A 888 3.66 -15.15 -13.82
N ALA A 889 2.67 -14.27 -13.96
CA ALA A 889 1.70 -13.98 -12.90
C ALA A 889 0.87 -15.22 -12.54
N ASN A 890 0.39 -15.96 -13.53
CA ASN A 890 -0.35 -17.21 -13.29
C ASN A 890 0.53 -18.27 -12.62
N GLU A 891 1.78 -18.45 -13.06
CA GLU A 891 2.70 -19.41 -12.43
C GLU A 891 2.97 -19.07 -10.96
N LYS A 892 3.06 -17.78 -10.62
CA LYS A 892 3.11 -17.35 -9.22
C LYS A 892 1.87 -17.80 -8.44
N GLY A 893 0.68 -17.67 -9.02
CA GLY A 893 -0.56 -18.18 -8.43
C GLY A 893 -0.56 -19.69 -8.23
N VAL A 894 -0.10 -20.45 -9.22
CA VAL A 894 0.09 -21.92 -9.14
C VAL A 894 1.01 -22.28 -7.96
N ALA A 895 2.15 -21.61 -7.85
CA ALA A 895 3.13 -21.88 -6.80
C ALA A 895 2.58 -21.59 -5.39
N GLU A 896 1.86 -20.49 -5.19
CA GLU A 896 1.28 -20.16 -3.88
C GLU A 896 0.10 -21.08 -3.51
N LEU A 897 -0.73 -21.48 -4.47
CA LEU A 897 -1.77 -22.50 -4.23
C LEU A 897 -1.15 -23.83 -3.79
N LYS A 898 -0.09 -24.28 -4.45
CA LYS A 898 0.64 -25.52 -4.05
C LYS A 898 1.20 -25.43 -2.64
N LYS A 899 1.76 -24.28 -2.25
CA LYS A 899 2.23 -24.06 -0.85
C LYS A 899 1.09 -24.17 0.15
N MET A 900 -0.07 -23.60 -0.17
CA MET A 900 -1.26 -23.66 0.69
C MET A 900 -1.80 -25.08 0.83
N ILE A 901 -1.86 -25.85 -0.27
CA ILE A 901 -2.26 -27.27 -0.25
C ILE A 901 -1.28 -28.08 0.61
N ALA A 902 0.02 -27.86 0.47
CA ALA A 902 1.03 -28.51 1.29
C ALA A 902 0.90 -28.19 2.78
N LEU A 903 0.37 -27.00 3.13
CA LEU A 903 0.20 -26.56 4.51
C LEU A 903 -1.08 -27.05 5.18
N PHE A 904 -2.22 -27.03 4.47
CA PHE A 904 -3.54 -27.30 5.04
C PHE A 904 -4.15 -28.64 4.62
N GLY A 905 -3.59 -29.30 3.61
CA GLY A 905 -4.18 -30.49 2.99
C GLY A 905 -5.23 -30.13 1.94
N GLU A 906 -5.29 -30.95 0.89
CA GLU A 906 -6.13 -30.72 -0.29
C GLU A 906 -7.63 -30.63 0.04
N ASP A 907 -8.15 -31.61 0.80
CA ASP A 907 -9.58 -31.67 1.16
C ASP A 907 -10.05 -30.43 1.96
N VAL A 908 -9.14 -29.85 2.75
CA VAL A 908 -9.43 -28.66 3.56
C VAL A 908 -9.50 -27.43 2.66
N VAL A 909 -8.51 -27.24 1.78
CA VAL A 909 -8.49 -26.10 0.85
C VAL A 909 -9.75 -26.09 -0.01
N ASP A 910 -10.13 -27.24 -0.57
CA ASP A 910 -11.33 -27.39 -1.39
C ASP A 910 -12.61 -27.05 -0.62
N ALA A 911 -12.77 -27.59 0.59
CA ALA A 911 -13.94 -27.32 1.43
C ALA A 911 -14.05 -25.82 1.76
N TYR A 912 -12.94 -25.17 2.11
CA TYR A 912 -12.96 -23.75 2.45
C TYR A 912 -13.20 -22.84 1.25
N MET A 913 -12.79 -23.21 0.03
CA MET A 913 -13.24 -22.48 -1.17
C MET A 913 -14.77 -22.44 -1.28
N GLY A 914 -15.42 -23.58 -1.03
CA GLY A 914 -16.88 -23.69 -0.99
C GLY A 914 -17.49 -22.80 0.11
N HIS A 915 -16.96 -22.87 1.33
CA HIS A 915 -17.46 -22.08 2.46
C HIS A 915 -17.31 -20.56 2.23
N VAL A 916 -16.23 -20.13 1.58
CA VAL A 916 -16.01 -18.72 1.19
C VAL A 916 -17.09 -18.23 0.23
N GLN A 917 -17.49 -19.05 -0.74
CA GLN A 917 -18.58 -18.72 -1.67
C GLN A 917 -19.96 -18.77 -0.97
N ASP A 918 -20.19 -19.71 -0.05
CA ASP A 918 -21.43 -19.80 0.72
C ASP A 918 -21.65 -18.57 1.60
N ASN A 919 -20.59 -18.08 2.26
CA ASN A 919 -20.64 -16.87 3.06
C ASN A 919 -20.95 -15.60 2.24
N ALA A 920 -20.40 -15.51 1.02
CA ALA A 920 -20.71 -14.43 0.10
C ALA A 920 -22.18 -14.46 -0.35
N ALA A 921 -22.71 -15.65 -0.65
CA ALA A 921 -24.12 -15.83 -0.99
C ALA A 921 -25.04 -15.38 0.17
N GLU A 922 -24.74 -15.80 1.40
CA GLU A 922 -25.53 -15.41 2.58
C GLU A 922 -25.46 -13.90 2.84
N SER A 923 -24.32 -13.27 2.59
CA SER A 923 -24.17 -11.82 2.72
C SER A 923 -25.06 -11.06 1.75
N VAL A 924 -25.20 -11.53 0.50
CA VAL A 924 -26.14 -10.95 -0.46
C VAL A 924 -27.58 -11.21 -0.03
N ARG A 925 -27.93 -12.41 0.46
CA ARG A 925 -29.30 -12.69 0.96
C ARG A 925 -29.75 -11.72 2.04
N ARG A 926 -28.87 -11.32 2.96
CA ARG A 926 -29.16 -10.29 3.98
C ARG A 926 -29.51 -8.93 3.38
N VAL A 927 -28.88 -8.56 2.27
CA VAL A 927 -29.24 -7.34 1.53
C VAL A 927 -30.62 -7.48 0.90
N LEU A 928 -30.94 -8.65 0.35
CA LEU A 928 -32.24 -8.91 -0.25
C LEU A 928 -33.37 -8.78 0.78
N ASP A 929 -33.14 -9.10 2.05
CA ASP A 929 -34.11 -8.93 3.14
C ASP A 929 -34.55 -7.47 3.34
N ARG A 930 -33.70 -6.49 3.02
CA ARG A 930 -33.99 -5.04 3.11
C ARG A 930 -34.36 -4.35 1.79
N LEU A 931 -34.06 -4.95 0.64
CA LEU A 931 -34.40 -4.37 -0.67
C LEU A 931 -35.88 -4.48 -1.01
N SER A 932 -36.39 -3.56 -1.82
CA SER A 932 -37.75 -3.61 -2.38
C SER A 932 -37.71 -3.84 -3.89
N ASP A 933 -38.84 -4.23 -4.47
CA ASP A 933 -39.00 -4.28 -5.92
C ASP A 933 -38.74 -2.90 -6.54
N GLY A 934 -38.14 -2.91 -7.73
CA GLY A 934 -37.75 -1.68 -8.42
C GLY A 934 -37.73 -1.86 -9.93
N ALA A 935 -37.90 -0.77 -10.66
CA ALA A 935 -37.77 -0.78 -12.12
C ALA A 935 -37.23 0.55 -12.60
N PHE A 936 -36.39 0.50 -13.64
CA PHE A 936 -35.81 1.70 -14.24
C PHE A 936 -35.63 1.52 -15.75
N THR A 937 -35.70 2.64 -16.47
CA THR A 937 -35.37 2.69 -17.90
C THR A 937 -34.32 3.78 -18.10
N TYR A 938 -33.17 3.37 -18.62
CA TYR A 938 -32.04 4.23 -18.89
C TYR A 938 -31.95 4.53 -20.38
N GLU A 939 -31.98 5.80 -20.78
CA GLU A 939 -31.77 6.24 -22.16
C GLU A 939 -30.28 6.57 -22.39
N MET A 940 -29.73 6.10 -23.51
CA MET A 940 -28.37 6.41 -23.95
C MET A 940 -28.38 7.43 -25.09
N ASP A 941 -27.24 8.12 -25.31
CA ASP A 941 -27.11 9.14 -26.36
C ASP A 941 -27.47 8.64 -27.76
N GLN A 942 -27.21 7.37 -28.05
CA GLN A 942 -27.49 6.67 -29.32
C GLN A 942 -28.99 6.39 -29.54
N GLY A 943 -29.85 6.79 -28.61
CA GLY A 943 -31.31 6.60 -28.66
C GLY A 943 -31.78 5.19 -28.30
N CYS A 944 -30.87 4.28 -27.91
CA CYS A 944 -31.26 3.02 -27.27
C CYS A 944 -31.58 3.24 -25.79
N LYS A 945 -32.27 2.25 -25.24
CA LYS A 945 -32.58 2.12 -23.83
C LYS A 945 -32.20 0.77 -23.26
N ILE A 946 -31.80 0.78 -21.98
CA ILE A 946 -31.66 -0.38 -21.11
C ILE A 946 -32.83 -0.34 -20.13
N VAL A 947 -33.56 -1.44 -20.01
CA VAL A 947 -34.69 -1.57 -19.09
C VAL A 947 -34.33 -2.64 -18.08
N VAL A 948 -34.53 -2.36 -16.80
CA VAL A 948 -34.37 -3.37 -15.75
C VAL A 948 -35.56 -3.37 -14.80
N LYS A 949 -36.01 -4.56 -14.43
CA LYS A 949 -36.95 -4.80 -13.34
C LYS A 949 -36.30 -5.74 -12.33
N ILE A 950 -36.28 -5.35 -11.07
CA ILE A 950 -35.78 -6.14 -9.95
C ILE A 950 -36.98 -6.56 -9.11
N SER A 951 -37.15 -7.87 -8.89
CA SER A 951 -38.22 -8.44 -8.06
C SER A 951 -37.61 -9.31 -6.97
N ILE A 952 -38.03 -9.10 -5.72
CA ILE A 952 -37.46 -9.77 -4.54
C ILE A 952 -38.44 -10.80 -3.99
N ASP A 953 -38.03 -12.08 -4.00
CA ASP A 953 -38.73 -13.15 -3.30
C ASP A 953 -38.16 -13.25 -1.87
N LYS A 954 -38.88 -12.69 -0.90
CA LYS A 954 -38.46 -12.64 0.51
C LYS A 954 -38.46 -14.02 1.17
N ASP A 955 -39.32 -14.93 0.73
CA ASP A 955 -39.42 -16.27 1.32
C ASP A 955 -38.23 -17.13 0.90
N LYS A 956 -37.82 -17.02 -0.37
CA LYS A 956 -36.61 -17.71 -0.88
C LYS A 956 -35.32 -16.95 -0.63
N ARG A 957 -35.42 -15.67 -0.28
CA ARG A 957 -34.29 -14.73 -0.20
C ARG A 957 -33.51 -14.72 -1.52
N GLU A 958 -34.25 -14.56 -2.62
CA GLU A 958 -33.74 -14.53 -3.99
C GLU A 958 -34.22 -13.27 -4.72
N ALA A 959 -33.41 -12.74 -5.64
CA ALA A 959 -33.78 -11.62 -6.49
C ALA A 959 -33.81 -12.05 -7.96
N THR A 960 -34.82 -11.59 -8.71
CA THR A 960 -34.83 -11.68 -10.18
C THR A 960 -34.50 -10.32 -10.77
N VAL A 961 -33.41 -10.24 -11.54
CA VAL A 961 -32.99 -9.07 -12.30
C VAL A 961 -33.31 -9.31 -13.77
N ASP A 962 -34.37 -8.67 -14.27
CA ASP A 962 -34.93 -8.89 -15.59
C ASP A 962 -34.69 -7.69 -16.51
N PHE A 963 -33.94 -7.91 -17.60
CA PHE A 963 -33.62 -6.91 -18.61
C PHE A 963 -34.59 -6.88 -19.80
N THR A 964 -35.76 -7.54 -19.69
CA THR A 964 -36.80 -7.54 -20.72
C THR A 964 -37.26 -6.12 -21.05
N GLY A 965 -37.30 -5.80 -22.35
CA GLY A 965 -37.61 -4.45 -22.88
C GLY A 965 -36.38 -3.60 -23.23
N THR A 966 -35.18 -4.09 -22.92
CA THR A 966 -33.91 -3.53 -23.44
C THR A 966 -33.86 -3.59 -24.96
N SER A 967 -33.20 -2.61 -25.57
CA SER A 967 -33.17 -2.44 -27.02
C SER A 967 -32.55 -3.66 -27.74
N PRO A 968 -32.96 -3.94 -28.99
CA PRO A 968 -32.31 -4.95 -29.83
C PRO A 968 -30.82 -4.68 -30.01
N GLN A 969 -30.08 -5.70 -30.43
CA GLN A 969 -28.69 -5.57 -30.86
C GLN A 969 -28.52 -4.39 -31.83
N ARG A 970 -27.46 -3.63 -31.65
CA ARG A 970 -27.14 -2.45 -32.44
C ARG A 970 -26.24 -2.79 -33.63
N PRO A 971 -26.32 -2.02 -34.72
CA PRO A 971 -25.41 -2.13 -35.86
C PRO A 971 -24.03 -1.49 -35.60
N ASP A 972 -23.89 -0.74 -34.51
CA ASP A 972 -22.67 -0.08 -34.04
C ASP A 972 -22.02 -0.90 -32.90
N ASN A 973 -20.94 -0.38 -32.30
CA ASN A 973 -20.20 -1.07 -31.23
C ASN A 973 -20.79 -0.92 -29.82
N PHE A 974 -21.96 -0.26 -29.64
CA PHE A 974 -22.64 -0.13 -28.35
C PHE A 974 -23.43 -1.40 -28.01
N ASN A 975 -22.77 -2.54 -28.05
CA ASN A 975 -23.28 -3.82 -27.60
C ASN A 975 -22.40 -4.37 -26.47
N ALA A 976 -23.00 -4.77 -25.35
CA ALA A 976 -22.30 -5.44 -24.25
C ALA A 976 -22.55 -6.95 -24.32
N PRO A 977 -21.50 -7.78 -24.40
CA PRO A 977 -21.63 -9.23 -24.23
C PRO A 977 -22.24 -9.58 -22.88
N GLN A 978 -22.92 -10.72 -22.80
CA GLN A 978 -23.60 -11.17 -21.58
C GLN A 978 -22.70 -11.17 -20.32
N PRO A 979 -21.40 -11.58 -20.39
CA PRO A 979 -20.49 -11.49 -19.25
C PRO A 979 -20.35 -10.09 -18.65
N VAL A 980 -20.36 -9.02 -19.48
CA VAL A 980 -20.28 -7.64 -19.01
C VAL A 980 -21.51 -7.26 -18.17
N THR A 981 -22.70 -7.63 -18.65
CA THR A 981 -23.96 -7.36 -17.93
C THR A 981 -24.00 -8.11 -16.60
N ARG A 982 -23.54 -9.37 -16.57
CA ARG A 982 -23.41 -10.17 -15.34
C ARG A 982 -22.45 -9.53 -14.34
N ALA A 983 -21.31 -9.02 -14.81
CA ALA A 983 -20.35 -8.31 -13.96
C ALA A 983 -20.94 -7.03 -13.35
N ALA A 984 -21.74 -6.26 -14.11
CA ALA A 984 -22.43 -5.09 -13.59
C ALA A 984 -23.46 -5.45 -12.49
N VAL A 985 -24.23 -6.53 -12.69
CA VAL A 985 -25.15 -7.04 -11.66
C VAL A 985 -24.39 -7.45 -10.40
N LEU A 986 -23.33 -8.25 -10.55
CA LEU A 986 -22.47 -8.67 -9.44
C LEU A 986 -21.92 -7.46 -8.68
N TYR A 987 -21.40 -6.46 -9.40
CA TYR A 987 -20.85 -5.23 -8.83
C TYR A 987 -21.89 -4.49 -7.98
N VAL A 988 -23.10 -4.25 -8.50
CA VAL A 988 -24.14 -3.52 -7.78
C VAL A 988 -24.56 -4.24 -6.51
N PHE A 989 -24.82 -5.55 -6.57
CA PHE A 989 -25.19 -6.30 -5.36
C PHE A 989 -24.05 -6.35 -4.35
N ARG A 990 -22.78 -6.38 -4.79
CA ARG A 990 -21.63 -6.29 -3.88
C ARG A 990 -21.52 -4.92 -3.21
N VAL A 991 -21.77 -3.82 -3.93
CA VAL A 991 -21.79 -2.46 -3.34
C VAL A 991 -22.87 -2.38 -2.26
N LEU A 992 -24.06 -2.95 -2.51
CA LEU A 992 -25.18 -2.93 -1.57
C LEU A 992 -24.97 -3.79 -0.30
N VAL A 993 -23.93 -4.62 -0.23
CA VAL A 993 -23.61 -5.41 0.98
C VAL A 993 -23.05 -4.55 2.09
N GLU A 994 -22.35 -3.45 1.78
CA GLU A 994 -21.78 -2.50 2.78
C GLU A 994 -20.93 -3.18 3.87
N ALA A 995 -20.32 -4.32 3.56
CA ALA A 995 -19.37 -5.02 4.42
C ALA A 995 -18.13 -5.45 3.64
N ASP A 996 -17.04 -5.69 4.35
CA ASP A 996 -15.78 -6.19 3.77
C ASP A 996 -15.85 -7.71 3.58
N ILE A 997 -16.56 -8.15 2.52
CA ILE A 997 -16.56 -9.54 2.05
C ILE A 997 -15.75 -9.67 0.74
N PRO A 998 -15.10 -10.82 0.48
CA PRO A 998 -14.46 -11.05 -0.81
C PRO A 998 -15.49 -11.04 -1.94
N MET A 999 -15.07 -10.61 -3.13
CA MET A 999 -15.88 -10.69 -4.33
C MET A 999 -15.67 -12.06 -4.98
N ASN A 1000 -16.74 -12.85 -5.09
CA ASN A 1000 -16.67 -14.19 -5.67
C ASN A 1000 -18.01 -14.62 -6.28
N ALA A 1001 -18.03 -15.80 -6.92
CA ALA A 1001 -19.22 -16.31 -7.61
C ALA A 1001 -20.42 -16.57 -6.68
N GLY A 1002 -20.18 -16.71 -5.37
CA GLY A 1002 -21.21 -16.87 -4.34
C GLY A 1002 -22.22 -15.71 -4.32
N CYS A 1003 -21.75 -14.48 -4.56
CA CYS A 1003 -22.60 -13.29 -4.60
C CYS A 1003 -23.74 -13.36 -5.65
N LEU A 1004 -23.56 -14.13 -6.73
CA LEU A 1004 -24.58 -14.28 -7.77
C LEU A 1004 -25.55 -15.44 -7.51
N ARG A 1005 -25.24 -16.37 -6.61
CA ARG A 1005 -26.10 -17.54 -6.33
C ARG A 1005 -27.54 -17.18 -5.94
N PRO A 1006 -27.82 -16.15 -5.11
CA PRO A 1006 -29.20 -15.74 -4.82
C PRO A 1006 -29.82 -14.82 -5.88
N ILE A 1007 -29.14 -14.59 -7.02
CA ILE A 1007 -29.57 -13.63 -8.05
C ILE A 1007 -29.85 -14.35 -9.36
N ARG A 1008 -31.12 -14.40 -9.75
CA ARG A 1008 -31.55 -14.87 -11.07
C ARG A 1008 -31.49 -13.72 -12.08
N ILE A 1009 -30.61 -13.84 -13.07
CA ILE A 1009 -30.44 -12.82 -14.12
C ILE A 1009 -31.15 -13.29 -15.40
N ILE A 1010 -32.04 -12.45 -15.94
CA ILE A 1010 -32.74 -12.68 -17.21
C ILE A 1010 -32.29 -11.61 -18.20
N ILE A 1011 -31.59 -12.02 -19.26
CA ILE A 1011 -31.17 -11.15 -20.35
C ILE A 1011 -31.72 -11.75 -21.65
N PRO A 1012 -32.72 -11.11 -22.30
CA PRO A 1012 -33.30 -11.66 -23.53
C PRO A 1012 -32.26 -11.77 -24.64
N GLU A 1013 -32.32 -12.82 -25.45
CA GLU A 1013 -31.42 -13.01 -26.61
C GLU A 1013 -31.61 -11.95 -27.70
N GLY A 1014 -30.53 -11.60 -28.40
CA GLY A 1014 -30.57 -10.68 -29.54
C GLY A 1014 -30.80 -9.22 -29.15
N THR A 1015 -30.62 -8.90 -27.87
CA THR A 1015 -30.59 -7.52 -27.37
C THR A 1015 -29.17 -6.97 -27.42
N MET A 1016 -29.01 -5.67 -27.21
CA MET A 1016 -27.69 -5.06 -27.08
C MET A 1016 -26.88 -5.59 -25.87
N LEU A 1017 -27.48 -6.37 -24.96
CA LEU A 1017 -26.82 -7.01 -23.81
C LEU A 1017 -26.49 -8.51 -24.05
N THR A 1018 -26.92 -9.05 -25.19
CA THR A 1018 -26.63 -10.40 -25.69
C THR A 1018 -26.41 -10.37 -27.21
N PRO A 1019 -25.44 -9.56 -27.69
CA PRO A 1019 -25.15 -9.50 -29.11
C PRO A 1019 -24.70 -10.87 -29.65
N LYS A 1020 -25.02 -11.12 -30.91
CA LYS A 1020 -24.60 -12.29 -31.67
C LYS A 1020 -23.43 -11.92 -32.56
N TYR A 1021 -22.47 -12.83 -32.66
CA TYR A 1021 -21.36 -12.73 -33.61
C TYR A 1021 -21.91 -12.45 -35.03
N PRO A 1022 -21.32 -11.51 -35.80
CA PRO A 1022 -20.05 -10.82 -35.56
C PRO A 1022 -20.18 -9.35 -35.12
N ALA A 1023 -21.17 -8.98 -34.30
CA ALA A 1023 -21.35 -7.59 -33.85
C ALA A 1023 -20.08 -6.98 -33.22
N ALA A 1024 -19.87 -5.68 -33.42
CA ALA A 1024 -18.89 -4.93 -32.64
C ALA A 1024 -19.39 -4.73 -31.20
N VAL A 1025 -18.48 -4.74 -30.21
CA VAL A 1025 -18.77 -4.75 -28.78
C VAL A 1025 -17.86 -3.88 -27.92
N VAL A 1026 -16.89 -3.17 -28.48
CA VAL A 1026 -15.87 -2.45 -27.71
C VAL A 1026 -16.44 -1.38 -26.78
N ALA A 1027 -17.49 -0.66 -27.20
CA ALA A 1027 -18.20 0.29 -26.34
C ALA A 1027 -19.07 -0.40 -25.28
N GLY A 1028 -19.32 -1.71 -25.42
CA GLY A 1028 -19.97 -2.56 -24.43
C GLY A 1028 -19.28 -2.52 -23.08
N ASN A 1029 -17.95 -2.67 -23.09
CA ASN A 1029 -17.14 -2.73 -21.88
C ASN A 1029 -17.03 -1.36 -21.19
N VAL A 1030 -16.93 -0.26 -21.97
CA VAL A 1030 -16.57 1.07 -21.43
C VAL A 1030 -17.75 2.05 -21.30
N GLU A 1031 -18.83 1.86 -22.08
CA GLU A 1031 -20.01 2.72 -22.05
C GLU A 1031 -21.25 1.96 -21.56
N VAL A 1032 -21.60 0.84 -22.20
CA VAL A 1032 -22.84 0.11 -21.87
C VAL A 1032 -22.78 -0.47 -20.45
N SER A 1033 -21.61 -0.95 -19.99
CA SER A 1033 -21.42 -1.44 -18.62
C SER A 1033 -21.74 -0.38 -17.54
N GLN A 1034 -21.34 0.88 -17.79
CA GLN A 1034 -21.66 2.01 -16.93
C GLN A 1034 -23.16 2.32 -16.96
N ALA A 1035 -23.77 2.29 -18.14
CA ALA A 1035 -25.20 2.50 -18.31
C ALA A 1035 -26.04 1.41 -17.61
N VAL A 1036 -25.65 0.13 -17.71
CA VAL A 1036 -26.30 -0.98 -16.97
C VAL A 1036 -26.19 -0.74 -15.47
N THR A 1037 -25.01 -0.34 -14.98
CA THR A 1037 -24.77 -0.08 -13.56
C THR A 1037 -25.63 1.09 -13.04
N ASN A 1038 -25.67 2.22 -13.75
CA ASN A 1038 -26.54 3.34 -13.42
C ASN A 1038 -28.02 2.93 -13.48
N CYS A 1039 -28.44 2.12 -14.46
CA CYS A 1039 -29.81 1.63 -14.57
C CYS A 1039 -30.22 0.78 -13.35
N LEU A 1040 -29.33 -0.11 -12.90
CA LEU A 1040 -29.53 -0.92 -11.70
C LEU A 1040 -29.62 -0.06 -10.43
N PHE A 1041 -28.71 0.91 -10.24
CA PHE A 1041 -28.77 1.84 -9.11
C PHE A 1041 -30.00 2.73 -9.14
N GLY A 1042 -30.44 3.15 -10.33
CA GLY A 1042 -31.70 3.87 -10.52
C GLY A 1042 -32.92 3.01 -10.12
N ALA A 1043 -32.90 1.71 -10.36
CA ALA A 1043 -33.98 0.80 -10.00
C ALA A 1043 -34.08 0.56 -8.49
N VAL A 1044 -32.96 0.49 -7.77
CA VAL A 1044 -32.94 0.34 -6.31
C VAL A 1044 -32.90 1.68 -5.55
N GLU A 1045 -32.75 2.80 -6.25
CA GLU A 1045 -32.65 4.17 -5.74
C GLU A 1045 -31.56 4.38 -4.66
N ALA A 1046 -30.53 3.54 -4.65
CA ALA A 1046 -29.47 3.56 -3.64
C ALA A 1046 -28.41 4.65 -3.88
N LEU A 1047 -28.17 5.00 -5.15
CA LEU A 1047 -27.23 6.05 -5.58
C LEU A 1047 -27.85 6.83 -6.74
N ALA A 1048 -27.50 8.11 -6.87
CA ALA A 1048 -27.73 8.84 -8.11
C ALA A 1048 -26.84 8.31 -9.24
N ALA A 1049 -27.09 8.72 -10.49
CA ALA A 1049 -26.25 8.31 -11.61
C ALA A 1049 -24.83 8.87 -11.44
N ALA A 1050 -23.81 8.03 -11.63
CA ALA A 1050 -22.46 8.52 -11.90
C ALA A 1050 -22.37 9.06 -13.33
N GLN A 1051 -21.17 9.49 -13.75
CA GLN A 1051 -20.90 10.02 -15.10
C GLN A 1051 -21.37 9.12 -16.26
N GLY A 1052 -21.57 7.81 -16.04
CA GLY A 1052 -22.19 6.91 -17.02
C GLY A 1052 -21.34 6.59 -18.26
N THR A 1053 -20.07 7.01 -18.27
CA THR A 1053 -19.08 6.80 -19.33
C THR A 1053 -17.69 6.67 -18.70
N MET A 1054 -16.75 6.02 -19.39
CA MET A 1054 -15.33 6.03 -19.00
C MET A 1054 -14.52 7.14 -19.70
N ASN A 1055 -15.15 7.93 -20.58
CA ASN A 1055 -14.51 8.95 -21.44
C ASN A 1055 -13.23 8.40 -22.08
N ASN A 1056 -13.40 7.35 -22.88
CA ASN A 1056 -12.32 6.52 -23.35
C ASN A 1056 -11.59 7.19 -24.52
N LEU A 1057 -10.38 7.67 -24.28
CA LEU A 1057 -9.55 8.37 -25.25
C LEU A 1057 -8.44 7.44 -25.74
N THR A 1058 -8.38 7.22 -27.04
CA THR A 1058 -7.22 6.60 -27.69
C THR A 1058 -6.57 7.55 -28.66
N PHE A 1059 -5.25 7.43 -28.78
CA PHE A 1059 -4.53 8.08 -29.86
C PHE A 1059 -3.32 7.25 -30.29
N GLY A 1060 -2.85 7.48 -31.51
CA GLY A 1060 -1.67 6.79 -32.00
C GLY A 1060 -1.43 6.93 -33.49
N ASN A 1061 -0.48 6.13 -33.96
CA ASN A 1061 -0.13 5.89 -35.35
C ASN A 1061 0.51 4.49 -35.47
N ASP A 1062 1.27 4.22 -36.54
CA ASP A 1062 1.95 2.94 -36.73
C ASP A 1062 3.03 2.65 -35.68
N VAL A 1063 3.55 3.68 -35.00
CA VAL A 1063 4.64 3.59 -34.02
C VAL A 1063 4.12 3.65 -32.58
N TYR A 1064 3.16 4.52 -32.30
CA TYR A 1064 2.63 4.77 -30.96
C TYR A 1064 1.18 4.35 -30.84
N GLN A 1065 0.82 3.68 -29.74
CA GLN A 1065 -0.57 3.38 -29.40
C GLN A 1065 -0.81 3.69 -27.94
N TYR A 1066 -1.81 4.53 -27.67
CA TYR A 1066 -2.18 4.97 -26.34
C TYR A 1066 -3.67 4.82 -26.11
N TYR A 1067 -4.02 4.45 -24.89
CA TYR A 1067 -5.37 4.27 -24.39
C TYR A 1067 -5.44 4.88 -23.00
N GLU A 1068 -6.50 5.62 -22.69
CA GLU A 1068 -6.78 6.24 -21.39
C GLU A 1068 -8.28 6.32 -21.11
N THR A 1069 -8.68 6.07 -19.87
CA THR A 1069 -10.01 6.43 -19.33
C THR A 1069 -9.87 7.66 -18.45
N ILE A 1070 -10.85 8.56 -18.49
CA ILE A 1070 -10.78 9.85 -17.80
C ILE A 1070 -11.91 9.94 -16.77
N CYS A 1071 -11.51 10.14 -15.51
CA CYS A 1071 -12.45 10.25 -14.39
C CYS A 1071 -13.30 11.53 -14.42
N SER A 1072 -14.38 11.52 -13.64
CA SER A 1072 -15.23 12.66 -13.35
C SER A 1072 -15.64 12.65 -11.87
N GLY A 1073 -16.68 13.39 -11.50
CA GLY A 1073 -17.24 13.38 -10.16
C GLY A 1073 -18.05 12.12 -9.85
N ALA A 1074 -17.90 11.60 -8.63
CA ALA A 1074 -18.67 10.50 -8.12
C ALA A 1074 -20.14 10.89 -7.86
N PRO A 1075 -21.08 9.93 -7.89
CA PRO A 1075 -22.48 10.21 -7.62
C PRO A 1075 -22.73 10.57 -6.15
N ALA A 1076 -23.81 11.29 -5.88
CA ALA A 1076 -24.32 11.50 -4.54
C ALA A 1076 -25.17 10.30 -4.06
N GLY A 1077 -25.25 10.12 -2.74
CA GLY A 1077 -26.09 9.10 -2.12
C GLY A 1077 -26.75 9.56 -0.83
N PRO A 1078 -27.46 8.67 -0.13
CA PRO A 1078 -28.15 9.00 1.10
C PRO A 1078 -27.14 9.29 2.22
N GLY A 1079 -26.94 10.56 2.55
CA GLY A 1079 -26.11 10.99 3.67
C GLY A 1079 -24.74 11.56 3.29
N PHE A 1080 -24.38 11.57 2.00
CA PHE A 1080 -23.04 11.97 1.57
C PHE A 1080 -23.01 12.61 0.16
N ASN A 1081 -22.09 13.56 -0.03
CA ASN A 1081 -21.77 14.14 -1.34
C ASN A 1081 -20.84 13.23 -2.14
N GLY A 1082 -20.87 13.34 -3.47
CA GLY A 1082 -19.90 12.68 -4.33
C GLY A 1082 -18.51 13.34 -4.27
N ALA A 1083 -17.46 12.54 -4.39
CA ALA A 1083 -16.08 13.02 -4.50
C ALA A 1083 -15.71 13.50 -5.91
N ASP A 1084 -14.89 14.54 -5.98
CA ASP A 1084 -14.43 15.14 -7.24
C ASP A 1084 -13.34 14.31 -7.92
N ALA A 1085 -13.37 14.23 -9.25
CA ALA A 1085 -12.33 13.67 -10.11
C ALA A 1085 -11.77 12.31 -9.61
N VAL A 1086 -12.65 11.30 -9.60
CA VAL A 1086 -12.33 9.93 -9.21
C VAL A 1086 -13.13 8.93 -10.06
N HIS A 1087 -12.53 7.80 -10.38
CA HIS A 1087 -13.21 6.75 -11.11
C HIS A 1087 -14.32 6.10 -10.30
N THR A 1088 -15.39 5.74 -10.99
CA THR A 1088 -16.59 5.14 -10.42
C THR A 1088 -17.01 3.89 -11.18
N HIS A 1089 -17.73 3.03 -10.45
CA HIS A 1089 -18.40 1.87 -11.02
C HIS A 1089 -17.47 0.95 -11.80
N MET A 1090 -17.69 0.75 -13.10
CA MET A 1090 -17.09 -0.35 -13.87
C MET A 1090 -15.62 -0.15 -14.25
N THR A 1091 -15.00 0.97 -13.85
CA THR A 1091 -13.57 1.25 -14.04
C THR A 1091 -12.90 1.68 -12.75
N ASN A 1092 -11.59 1.47 -12.65
CA ASN A 1092 -10.75 2.04 -11.61
C ASN A 1092 -9.28 2.22 -12.06
N SER A 1093 -9.03 2.29 -13.36
CA SER A 1093 -7.66 2.33 -13.88
C SER A 1093 -6.98 3.64 -13.53
N ARG A 1094 -5.70 3.58 -13.19
CA ARG A 1094 -4.90 4.78 -12.94
C ARG A 1094 -4.76 5.64 -14.20
N LEU A 1095 -4.56 6.93 -13.98
CA LEU A 1095 -4.11 7.87 -15.00
C LEU A 1095 -2.64 7.58 -15.35
N THR A 1096 -2.21 7.81 -16.60
CA THR A 1096 -0.77 7.90 -16.87
C THR A 1096 -0.22 9.18 -16.25
N ASP A 1097 0.85 9.07 -15.46
CA ASP A 1097 1.50 10.26 -14.90
C ASP A 1097 1.90 11.24 -16.03
N PRO A 1098 1.66 12.55 -15.87
CA PRO A 1098 1.96 13.54 -16.91
C PRO A 1098 3.37 13.45 -17.51
N GLU A 1099 4.40 13.18 -16.69
CA GLU A 1099 5.77 13.12 -17.19
C GLU A 1099 6.02 11.83 -17.97
N ILE A 1100 5.39 10.72 -17.55
CA ILE A 1100 5.46 9.45 -18.27
C ILE A 1100 4.75 9.56 -19.61
N LEU A 1101 3.59 10.25 -19.66
CA LEU A 1101 2.83 10.49 -20.88
C LEU A 1101 3.70 11.22 -21.92
N GLU A 1102 4.30 12.35 -21.56
CA GLU A 1102 5.10 13.16 -22.50
C GLU A 1102 6.47 12.55 -22.83
N THR A 1103 6.99 11.68 -21.97
CA THR A 1103 8.26 10.98 -22.22
C THR A 1103 8.07 9.82 -23.20
N ARG A 1104 6.92 9.11 -23.13
CA ARG A 1104 6.67 7.91 -23.93
C ARG A 1104 5.92 8.17 -25.23
N PHE A 1105 5.17 9.27 -25.30
CA PHE A 1105 4.32 9.60 -26.44
C PHE A 1105 4.60 11.00 -26.95
N PRO A 1106 4.45 11.26 -28.27
CA PRO A 1106 4.74 12.55 -28.88
C PRO A 1106 3.60 13.54 -28.64
N VAL A 1107 3.25 13.78 -27.37
CA VAL A 1107 2.19 14.66 -26.93
C VAL A 1107 2.67 15.56 -25.78
N VAL A 1108 1.93 16.63 -25.51
CA VAL A 1108 2.10 17.53 -24.37
C VAL A 1108 0.75 17.65 -23.68
N LEU A 1109 0.71 17.38 -22.37
CA LEU A 1109 -0.46 17.66 -21.54
C LEU A 1109 -0.42 19.16 -21.21
N GLU A 1110 -1.35 19.93 -21.80
CA GLU A 1110 -1.40 21.38 -21.61
C GLU A 1110 -2.13 21.76 -20.32
N ASP A 1111 -3.19 21.02 -19.98
CA ASP A 1111 -4.09 21.34 -18.88
C ASP A 1111 -4.83 20.08 -18.39
N PHE A 1112 -4.93 19.91 -17.07
CA PHE A 1112 -5.82 18.93 -16.45
C PHE A 1112 -6.30 19.42 -15.08
N HIS A 1113 -7.57 19.84 -15.01
CA HIS A 1113 -8.12 20.45 -13.80
C HIS A 1113 -9.55 19.95 -13.48
N ILE A 1114 -9.95 20.17 -12.21
CA ILE A 1114 -11.29 19.90 -11.70
C ILE A 1114 -12.18 21.10 -12.05
N ARG A 1115 -13.38 20.84 -12.59
CA ARG A 1115 -14.35 21.87 -12.96
C ARG A 1115 -15.28 22.18 -11.78
N PRO A 1116 -15.06 23.25 -11.00
CA PRO A 1116 -15.85 23.51 -9.81
C PRO A 1116 -17.33 23.74 -10.15
N HIS A 1117 -18.21 23.30 -9.25
CA HIS A 1117 -19.67 23.45 -9.36
C HIS A 1117 -20.28 22.79 -10.60
N SER A 1118 -19.69 21.68 -11.06
CA SER A 1118 -20.18 20.94 -12.23
C SER A 1118 -21.06 19.75 -11.88
N GLY A 1119 -21.02 19.24 -10.65
CA GLY A 1119 -21.87 18.13 -10.17
C GLY A 1119 -23.35 18.49 -10.02
N GLY A 1120 -24.25 17.53 -10.22
CA GLY A 1120 -25.68 17.71 -10.00
C GLY A 1120 -26.00 18.07 -8.54
N CYS A 1121 -26.89 19.03 -8.34
CA CYS A 1121 -27.24 19.54 -7.01
C CYS A 1121 -28.37 18.74 -6.35
N GLY A 1122 -28.37 18.68 -5.02
CA GLY A 1122 -29.45 18.05 -4.25
C GLY A 1122 -29.37 18.44 -2.79
N LYS A 1123 -30.02 17.66 -1.92
CA LYS A 1123 -29.64 17.66 -0.49
C LYS A 1123 -28.18 17.27 -0.33
N TRP A 1124 -27.75 16.31 -1.16
CA TRP A 1124 -26.37 15.91 -1.35
C TRP A 1124 -25.99 16.11 -2.82
N ASN A 1125 -24.86 16.76 -3.06
CA ASN A 1125 -24.38 17.12 -4.39
C ASN A 1125 -23.46 16.01 -4.93
N ALA A 1126 -23.49 15.79 -6.25
CA ALA A 1126 -22.49 14.97 -6.90
C ALA A 1126 -21.12 15.67 -6.92
N GLY A 1127 -20.06 14.89 -7.12
CA GLY A 1127 -18.73 15.41 -7.31
C GLY A 1127 -18.59 16.20 -8.62
N ASN A 1128 -17.56 17.03 -8.68
CA ASN A 1128 -17.17 17.81 -9.84
C ASN A 1128 -16.42 16.95 -10.87
N GLY A 1129 -16.71 17.23 -12.14
CA GLY A 1129 -16.01 16.65 -13.28
C GLY A 1129 -14.67 17.31 -13.57
N THR A 1130 -14.08 16.95 -14.71
CA THR A 1130 -12.73 17.32 -15.12
C THR A 1130 -12.71 17.88 -16.54
N GLN A 1131 -11.64 18.62 -16.84
CA GLN A 1131 -11.27 19.01 -18.21
C GLN A 1131 -9.81 18.66 -18.44
N ARG A 1132 -9.52 17.98 -19.56
CA ARG A 1132 -8.17 17.54 -19.94
C ARG A 1132 -7.85 17.92 -21.37
N THR A 1133 -6.71 18.57 -21.61
CA THR A 1133 -6.27 19.03 -22.93
C THR A 1133 -4.89 18.48 -23.28
N ILE A 1134 -4.80 17.73 -24.39
CA ILE A 1134 -3.57 17.11 -24.89
C ILE A 1134 -3.26 17.66 -26.28
N ARG A 1135 -2.08 18.26 -26.44
CA ARG A 1135 -1.55 18.70 -27.74
C ARG A 1135 -0.63 17.66 -28.33
N THR A 1136 -0.74 17.43 -29.64
CA THR A 1136 0.17 16.52 -30.35
C THR A 1136 1.43 17.24 -30.86
N ARG A 1137 2.57 16.53 -30.84
CA ARG A 1137 3.86 17.00 -31.39
C ARG A 1137 4.13 16.48 -32.80
N GLU A 1138 3.38 15.48 -33.23
CA GLU A 1138 3.41 14.93 -34.59
C GLU A 1138 1.99 14.59 -35.06
N LYS A 1139 1.86 14.03 -36.26
CA LYS A 1139 0.55 13.60 -36.75
C LYS A 1139 0.08 12.34 -36.02
N LEU A 1140 -1.07 12.43 -35.36
CA LEU A 1140 -1.69 11.32 -34.63
C LEU A 1140 -3.18 11.20 -34.96
N GLU A 1141 -3.66 9.96 -34.99
CA GLU A 1141 -5.08 9.68 -34.98
C GLU A 1141 -5.60 9.71 -33.55
N PHE A 1142 -6.76 10.32 -33.34
CA PHE A 1142 -7.47 10.37 -32.06
C PHE A 1142 -8.85 9.75 -32.21
N ALA A 1143 -9.23 8.94 -31.25
CA ALA A 1143 -10.58 8.38 -31.13
C ALA A 1143 -11.10 8.58 -29.70
N ILE A 1144 -12.39 8.88 -29.58
CA ILE A 1144 -13.09 8.97 -28.32
C ILE A 1144 -14.33 8.07 -28.37
N LEU A 1145 -14.51 7.27 -27.33
CA LEU A 1145 -15.78 6.64 -26.97
C LEU A 1145 -16.27 7.31 -25.68
N SER A 1146 -17.35 8.09 -25.78
CA SER A 1146 -17.92 8.77 -24.62
C SER A 1146 -19.43 8.96 -24.75
N GLY A 1147 -20.15 8.72 -23.65
CA GLY A 1147 -21.58 9.01 -23.51
C GLY A 1147 -21.88 10.36 -22.86
N HIS A 1148 -23.16 10.61 -22.58
CA HIS A 1148 -23.66 11.81 -21.89
C HIS A 1148 -23.23 13.15 -22.52
N ARG A 1149 -23.19 13.19 -23.84
CA ARG A 1149 -23.11 14.41 -24.67
C ARG A 1149 -24.51 14.91 -25.08
N ARG A 1150 -25.56 14.08 -24.95
CA ARG A 1150 -26.96 14.43 -25.21
C ARG A 1150 -27.85 14.24 -23.98
N VAL A 1151 -27.80 13.09 -23.33
CA VAL A 1151 -28.63 12.76 -22.17
C VAL A 1151 -27.85 13.07 -20.89
N ALA A 1152 -28.38 13.90 -20.00
CA ALA A 1152 -27.71 14.22 -18.74
C ALA A 1152 -27.79 13.04 -17.74
N PRO A 1153 -26.74 12.74 -16.95
CA PRO A 1153 -26.82 11.77 -15.86
C PRO A 1153 -27.88 12.17 -14.83
N PHE A 1154 -28.79 11.27 -14.50
CA PHE A 1154 -29.97 11.58 -13.69
C PHE A 1154 -29.67 11.72 -12.19
N GLY A 1155 -30.42 12.61 -11.51
CA GLY A 1155 -30.50 12.65 -10.05
C GLY A 1155 -31.58 11.72 -9.50
N VAL A 1156 -31.56 11.46 -8.19
CA VAL A 1156 -32.48 10.53 -7.51
C VAL A 1156 -33.16 11.21 -6.31
N LYS A 1157 -34.40 10.80 -5.99
CA LYS A 1157 -35.21 11.35 -4.88
C LYS A 1157 -35.35 12.89 -4.89
N GLY A 1158 -35.41 13.50 -6.07
CA GLY A 1158 -35.55 14.94 -6.24
C GLY A 1158 -34.25 15.73 -6.34
N GLY A 1159 -33.10 15.05 -6.40
CA GLY A 1159 -31.84 15.67 -6.83
C GLY A 1159 -31.84 15.99 -8.32
N GLU A 1160 -31.10 17.02 -8.69
CA GLU A 1160 -30.94 17.49 -10.07
C GLU A 1160 -30.01 16.59 -10.87
N ALA A 1161 -30.19 16.58 -12.19
CA ALA A 1161 -29.27 15.91 -13.10
C ALA A 1161 -27.89 16.59 -13.11
N GLY A 1162 -26.86 15.83 -13.44
CA GLY A 1162 -25.53 16.38 -13.71
C GLY A 1162 -25.45 17.10 -15.06
N GLN A 1163 -24.26 17.61 -15.37
CA GLN A 1163 -23.97 18.28 -16.64
C GLN A 1163 -23.54 17.26 -17.71
N THR A 1164 -23.88 17.54 -18.96
CA THR A 1164 -23.36 16.80 -20.12
C THR A 1164 -21.90 17.14 -20.39
N GLY A 1165 -21.13 16.16 -20.87
CA GLY A 1165 -19.75 16.35 -21.30
C GLY A 1165 -19.67 16.97 -22.69
N ARG A 1166 -18.45 17.32 -23.13
CA ARG A 1166 -18.15 17.88 -24.48
C ARG A 1166 -16.75 17.46 -24.92
N ASN A 1167 -16.52 17.37 -26.23
CA ASN A 1167 -15.22 17.02 -26.82
C ASN A 1167 -14.86 18.06 -27.88
N TYR A 1168 -13.62 18.57 -27.90
CA TYR A 1168 -13.18 19.57 -28.87
C TYR A 1168 -11.81 19.28 -29.47
N VAL A 1169 -11.59 19.76 -30.69
CA VAL A 1169 -10.27 19.85 -31.32
C VAL A 1169 -9.93 21.30 -31.58
N ARG A 1170 -8.82 21.77 -31.02
CA ARG A 1170 -8.21 23.06 -31.36
C ARG A 1170 -7.26 22.89 -32.53
N ARG A 1171 -7.60 23.48 -33.67
CA ARG A 1171 -6.81 23.50 -34.90
C ARG A 1171 -5.70 24.53 -34.83
N ASN A 1172 -4.70 24.38 -35.69
CA ASN A 1172 -3.55 25.29 -35.76
C ASN A 1172 -3.91 26.73 -36.17
N ASP A 1173 -5.02 26.92 -36.88
CA ASP A 1173 -5.55 28.24 -37.25
C ASP A 1173 -6.39 28.89 -36.13
N GLY A 1174 -6.54 28.21 -34.99
CA GLY A 1174 -7.33 28.65 -33.84
C GLY A 1174 -8.79 28.21 -33.88
N THR A 1175 -9.25 27.54 -34.94
CA THR A 1175 -10.61 27.00 -35.02
C THR A 1175 -10.82 25.92 -33.96
N ILE A 1176 -12.02 25.88 -33.36
CA ILE A 1176 -12.43 24.85 -32.41
C ILE A 1176 -13.53 23.99 -33.05
N ASP A 1177 -13.21 22.74 -33.34
CA ASP A 1177 -14.18 21.75 -33.82
C ASP A 1177 -14.80 21.03 -32.62
N GLU A 1178 -16.12 21.12 -32.44
CA GLU A 1178 -16.84 20.32 -31.44
C GLU A 1178 -17.22 18.96 -32.03
N LEU A 1179 -16.82 17.89 -31.34
CA LEU A 1179 -17.07 16.51 -31.74
C LEU A 1179 -18.24 15.91 -30.98
N ILE A 1180 -18.94 14.97 -31.63
CA ILE A 1180 -19.93 14.11 -30.98
C ILE A 1180 -19.25 13.17 -29.95
N GLY A 1181 -20.05 12.45 -29.15
CA GLY A 1181 -19.54 11.59 -28.07
C GLY A 1181 -18.67 10.42 -28.54
N SER A 1182 -18.98 9.83 -29.69
CA SER A 1182 -18.16 8.79 -30.32
C SER A 1182 -17.62 9.32 -31.65
N ALA A 1183 -16.33 9.65 -31.69
CA ALA A 1183 -15.74 10.33 -32.82
C ALA A 1183 -14.30 9.90 -33.07
N HIS A 1184 -13.88 9.94 -34.34
CA HIS A 1184 -12.51 9.75 -34.79
C HIS A 1184 -12.08 10.98 -35.57
N THR A 1185 -10.84 11.43 -35.38
CA THR A 1185 -10.26 12.58 -36.06
C THR A 1185 -8.75 12.43 -36.16
N VAL A 1186 -8.14 13.17 -37.06
CA VAL A 1186 -6.68 13.28 -37.17
C VAL A 1186 -6.26 14.65 -36.67
N LEU A 1187 -5.21 14.69 -35.86
CA LEU A 1187 -4.59 15.92 -35.37
C LEU A 1187 -3.20 16.06 -35.99
N GLU A 1188 -2.92 17.24 -36.53
CA GLU A 1188 -1.58 17.61 -36.99
C GLU A 1188 -0.74 18.15 -35.82
N ALA A 1189 0.59 18.16 -35.97
CA ALA A 1189 1.48 18.73 -34.97
C ALA A 1189 1.05 20.16 -34.57
N GLY A 1190 0.94 20.42 -33.26
CA GLY A 1190 0.47 21.70 -32.70
C GLY A 1190 -1.02 21.76 -32.36
N GLU A 1191 -1.83 20.86 -32.89
CA GLU A 1191 -3.27 20.77 -32.59
C GLU A 1191 -3.52 20.06 -31.25
N ALA A 1192 -4.65 20.36 -30.60
CA ALA A 1192 -4.96 19.84 -29.27
C ALA A 1192 -6.37 19.25 -29.17
N PHE A 1193 -6.50 18.12 -28.47
CA PHE A 1193 -7.76 17.47 -28.14
C PHE A 1193 -8.15 17.78 -26.70
N THR A 1194 -9.39 18.20 -26.47
CA THR A 1194 -9.92 18.50 -25.13
C THR A 1194 -11.14 17.64 -24.81
N VAL A 1195 -11.12 16.97 -23.64
CA VAL A 1195 -12.26 16.24 -23.07
C VAL A 1195 -12.79 17.01 -21.87
N VAL A 1196 -14.08 17.36 -21.92
CA VAL A 1196 -14.85 17.86 -20.78
C VAL A 1196 -15.78 16.75 -20.32
N THR A 1197 -15.58 16.24 -19.11
CA THR A 1197 -16.33 15.07 -18.64
C THR A 1197 -17.74 15.44 -18.17
N PRO A 1198 -18.74 14.55 -18.37
CA PRO A 1198 -20.07 14.70 -17.81
C PRO A 1198 -20.02 14.44 -16.31
N THR A 1199 -20.99 14.91 -15.54
CA THR A 1199 -20.98 14.78 -14.07
C THR A 1199 -22.17 13.98 -13.55
N GLY A 1200 -22.02 13.40 -12.36
CA GLY A 1200 -23.11 12.64 -11.72
C GLY A 1200 -24.29 13.51 -11.29
N GLY A 1201 -25.41 12.85 -10.99
CA GLY A 1201 -26.62 13.50 -10.46
C GLY A 1201 -26.61 13.68 -8.93
N GLY A 1202 -27.40 14.64 -8.45
CA GLY A 1202 -27.60 14.90 -7.03
C GLY A 1202 -28.57 13.90 -6.37
N TYR A 1203 -28.59 13.89 -5.04
CA TYR A 1203 -29.50 13.06 -4.24
C TYR A 1203 -30.36 13.90 -3.30
N GLY A 1204 -31.67 13.66 -3.30
CA GLY A 1204 -32.63 14.34 -2.43
C GLY A 1204 -32.93 15.77 -2.87
N LYS A 1205 -34.11 16.28 -2.50
CA LYS A 1205 -34.48 17.69 -2.74
C LYS A 1205 -33.62 18.62 -1.89
N ARG A 1206 -33.06 19.67 -2.48
CA ARG A 1206 -32.31 20.72 -1.78
C ARG A 1206 -33.24 21.47 -0.81
N ASP A 1207 -32.75 21.73 0.40
CA ASP A 1207 -33.46 22.60 1.36
C ASP A 1207 -33.46 24.04 0.80
N GLU A 1208 -34.63 24.68 0.75
CA GLU A 1208 -34.85 26.02 0.16
C GLU A 1208 -34.19 27.16 0.95
#